data_AF-A0A7C7LXB3-F1
#
_entry.id   AF-A0A7C7LXB3-F1
#
_cell.length_a   1.000
_cell.length_b   1.000
_cell.length_c   1.000
_cell.angle_alpha   90.00
_cell.angle_beta   90.00
_cell.angle_gamma   90.00
#
_symmetry.space_group_name_H-M   'P 1'
#
loop_
_entity.id
_entity.type
_entity.pdbx_description
1 polymer ?
#
loop_
_entity_poly.entity_id
_entity_poly.type
_entity_poly.pdbx_seq_one_letter_code
_entity_poly.pdbx_strand_id
1 'polypeptide(L)'
;MAVVQGLKGSTVQIYLSSNRVLESAWLMINGERLDLASTHRSASGYFTMIDESEFTVNLVDQRGITNRDPVPYSIEIIPDHDPSLFVIKPPPMIELGNVQTIPIHLEIEDDYGFTDLQVAYEVRRPTYLQADPYVAMFTINDLNPDTIVQMIHTLWDLVDMLLMPEDEVHFHFELTDNDDISGPKKTVSSTFIARVPSLSDLYETAENAESDFMEEMESGAEEFQELKELFEALGLEALKAKELDWDQQQSVKNAMEKAKEQFANLEKMAEAIESITEQADKHELFSPDLLDKFKELSELIRDVIPEDMLTNMDDLQEALENMDMKQLQDAVSDLADNMDQIEQELDRYLEIFKRLQAEQKMDELQTRMEQLFEQQQSLDQEINQANEQTDQSTLERLAQEEKRNLEEFENLKFLMEDASELVEPYSQKTSDDLSELAESLLTEQTESSLMETMENLSQQNLQQAQNSSEQSLDNLQMMMQQLMQMQQQFQQETVAEMVAKFQALMQDMLYLSSQEEQLRSDVKSASRNSPRLRELAARQQILQDQLQSMMNQMIELSKETFAITPEIGRGVGKANAGMQEAKNKLTDRNVSQAGKSQDAAMEGLNEAALGLFNSMQSMQQTGSASGYAQFLKMMQQMAGQQQGLNQQGLQLSMGQMAAAAQQQMMRQMLQKQQGIRKSLEQMMNEMRHSGQKGMGDLGGIGKEMDEVIKDLQRRRFTRKTQERQQRILSRMLDSQTSMTQRGFKDERKSTSAESMVSFEGPGGLPADMGQRQNLALQALNKAINAGYSREHQIMIKRYFNSLSQLQIEQENLESDPEVEIEQ
;
A
#
# COMPACT_ATOMS: atom_id res chain seq x y z
N MET A 1 54.53 30.84 26.75
CA MET A 1 53.88 32.12 27.08
C MET A 1 52.69 31.80 27.97
N ALA A 2 52.35 32.66 28.92
CA ALA A 2 51.21 32.40 29.80
C ALA A 2 49.95 32.92 29.10
N VAL A 3 48.93 32.07 28.98
CA VAL A 3 47.70 32.38 28.26
C VAL A 3 46.55 32.43 29.26
N VAL A 4 45.68 33.43 29.12
CA VAL A 4 44.40 33.53 29.82
C VAL A 4 43.29 33.36 28.78
N GLN A 5 42.57 32.25 28.87
CA GLN A 5 41.46 31.93 27.97
C GLN A 5 40.12 32.11 28.68
N GLY A 6 39.16 32.74 28.02
CA GLY A 6 37.84 33.01 28.57
C GLY A 6 36.83 33.37 27.48
N LEU A 7 35.54 33.34 27.82
CA LEU A 7 34.50 33.81 26.91
C LEU A 7 34.53 35.33 26.83
N LYS A 8 34.06 35.87 25.70
CA LYS A 8 33.83 37.30 25.56
C LYS A 8 32.89 37.77 26.68
N GLY A 9 33.21 38.91 27.30
CA GLY A 9 32.53 39.43 28.49
C GLY A 9 32.95 38.84 29.84
N SER A 10 33.84 37.84 29.87
CA SER A 10 34.36 37.28 31.12
C SER A 10 35.13 38.33 31.94
N THR A 11 34.91 38.36 33.26
CA THR A 11 35.68 39.22 34.17
C THR A 11 36.92 38.49 34.69
N VAL A 12 38.11 38.95 34.32
CA VAL A 12 39.38 38.42 34.79
C VAL A 12 39.76 39.14 36.08
N GLN A 13 39.77 38.42 37.20
CA GLN A 13 40.25 38.93 38.48
C GLN A 13 41.71 38.57 38.68
N ILE A 14 42.54 39.58 38.97
CA ILE A 14 43.98 39.41 39.16
C ILE A 14 44.32 39.68 40.63
N TYR A 15 45.02 38.73 41.23
CA TYR A 15 45.58 38.84 42.58
C TYR A 15 47.09 38.63 42.52
N LEU A 16 47.84 39.65 42.95
CA LEU A 16 49.29 39.68 42.87
C LEU A 16 49.89 39.72 44.27
N SER A 17 50.96 38.98 44.47
CA SER A 17 51.80 39.05 45.67
C SER A 17 53.23 39.45 45.30
N SER A 18 53.80 40.41 46.02
CA SER A 18 55.14 40.92 45.80
C SER A 18 56.09 40.55 46.95
N ASN A 19 57.35 40.32 46.61
CA ASN A 19 58.41 40.17 47.60
C ASN A 19 58.88 41.51 48.22
N ARG A 20 58.31 42.64 47.75
CA ARG A 20 58.59 44.02 48.20
C ARG A 20 57.30 44.79 48.49
N VAL A 21 57.44 45.88 49.25
CA VAL A 21 56.33 46.82 49.50
C VAL A 21 56.08 47.65 48.25
N LEU A 22 54.84 47.61 47.77
CA LEU A 22 54.41 48.29 46.55
C LEU A 22 54.00 49.74 46.85
N GLU A 23 54.43 50.65 45.98
CA GLU A 23 53.93 52.03 45.90
C GLU A 23 52.76 52.12 44.92
N SER A 24 52.87 51.43 43.77
CA SER A 24 51.78 51.30 42.80
C SER A 24 51.91 50.01 42.01
N ALA A 25 50.79 49.58 41.42
CA ALA A 25 50.71 48.44 40.52
C ALA A 25 49.68 48.75 39.44
N TRP A 26 49.94 48.35 38.20
CA TRP A 26 49.01 48.51 37.09
C TRP A 26 49.17 47.38 36.07
N LEU A 27 48.13 47.16 35.28
CA LEU A 27 48.18 46.36 34.07
C LEU A 27 48.38 47.29 32.87
N MET A 28 49.17 46.87 31.90
CA MET A 28 49.18 47.47 30.57
C MET A 28 48.46 46.50 29.64
N ILE A 29 47.25 46.84 29.20
CA ILE A 29 46.41 46.02 28.30
C ILE A 29 46.32 46.78 26.98
N ASN A 30 46.78 46.21 25.86
CA ASN A 30 46.78 46.87 24.54
C ASN A 30 47.36 48.31 24.54
N GLY A 31 48.33 48.58 25.41
CA GLY A 31 48.96 49.91 25.55
C GLY A 31 48.21 50.89 26.46
N GLU A 32 47.05 50.52 26.99
CA GLU A 32 46.32 51.29 28.00
C GLU A 32 46.67 50.86 29.42
N ARG A 33 46.75 51.83 30.32
CA ARG A 33 47.09 51.61 31.73
C ARG A 33 45.83 51.44 32.56
N LEU A 34 45.71 50.30 33.25
CA LEU A 34 44.69 50.02 34.23
C LEU A 34 45.32 49.88 35.63
N ASP A 35 45.05 50.85 36.52
CA ASP A 35 45.61 50.83 37.87
C ASP A 35 45.00 49.71 38.75
N LEU A 36 45.85 49.05 39.53
CA LEU A 36 45.46 48.03 40.50
C LEU A 36 45.43 48.62 41.90
N ALA A 37 44.48 48.15 42.72
CA ALA A 37 44.45 48.47 44.14
C ALA A 37 45.61 47.76 44.84
N SER A 38 46.61 48.52 45.30
CA SER A 38 47.78 47.97 45.99
C SER A 38 47.70 48.18 47.51
N THR A 39 48.00 47.12 48.27
CA THR A 39 48.00 47.10 49.74
C THR A 39 49.26 46.41 50.24
N HIS A 40 50.20 47.17 50.79
CA HIS A 40 51.47 46.66 51.30
C HIS A 40 52.26 45.78 50.32
N ARG A 41 52.09 44.45 50.34
CA ARG A 41 52.79 43.49 49.46
C ARG A 41 51.84 42.79 48.48
N SER A 42 50.60 43.23 48.37
CA SER A 42 49.59 42.69 47.46
C SER A 42 49.05 43.77 46.52
N ALA A 43 48.61 43.36 45.34
CA ALA A 43 47.81 44.19 44.45
C ALA A 43 46.69 43.38 43.82
N SER A 44 45.54 44.00 43.60
CA SER A 44 44.39 43.35 42.98
C SER A 44 43.62 44.29 42.07
N GLY A 45 42.98 43.72 41.06
CA GLY A 45 42.07 44.43 40.17
C GLY A 45 41.39 43.45 39.23
N TYR A 46 40.60 43.99 38.31
CA TYR A 46 39.87 43.19 37.35
C TYR A 46 39.72 43.95 36.03
N PHE A 47 39.54 43.22 34.94
CA PHE A 47 39.14 43.76 33.65
C PHE A 47 38.23 42.77 32.94
N THR A 48 37.53 43.23 31.91
CA THR A 48 36.63 42.40 31.10
C THR A 48 37.31 42.02 29.79
N MET A 49 37.24 40.75 29.42
CA MET A 49 37.74 40.25 28.13
C MET A 49 36.76 40.63 27.02
N ILE A 50 37.14 41.57 26.15
CA ILE A 50 36.29 42.00 25.02
C ILE A 50 36.93 41.61 23.68
N ASP A 51 38.24 41.82 23.56
CA ASP A 51 39.04 41.50 22.37
C ASP A 51 40.27 40.65 22.73
N GLU A 52 40.75 39.87 21.76
CA GLU A 52 42.06 39.22 21.85
C GLU A 52 43.14 40.28 22.04
N SER A 53 43.98 40.10 23.05
CA SER A 53 44.89 41.14 23.50
C SER A 53 46.07 40.58 24.28
N GLU A 54 47.04 41.43 24.61
CA GLU A 54 48.10 41.07 25.54
C GLU A 54 48.12 42.03 26.71
N PHE A 55 48.41 41.51 27.90
CA PHE A 55 48.65 42.34 29.08
C PHE A 55 49.95 42.02 29.80
N THR A 56 50.54 43.06 30.38
CA THR A 56 51.71 42.92 31.28
C THR A 56 51.41 43.48 32.65
N VAL A 57 51.95 42.81 33.68
CA VAL A 57 51.84 43.24 35.07
C VAL A 57 53.04 44.12 35.43
N ASN A 58 52.78 45.36 35.81
CA ASN A 58 53.79 46.35 36.13
C ASN A 58 53.70 46.77 37.60
N LEU A 59 54.82 46.68 38.31
CA LEU A 59 54.89 46.91 39.75
C LEU A 59 55.98 47.95 40.05
N VAL A 60 55.71 48.88 40.97
CA VAL A 60 56.68 49.87 41.46
C VAL A 60 56.80 49.76 42.98
N ASP A 61 58.02 49.60 43.49
CA ASP A 61 58.28 49.65 44.94
C ASP A 61 58.44 51.10 45.45
N GLN A 62 58.44 51.28 46.78
CA GLN A 62 58.58 52.60 47.44
C GLN A 62 59.86 53.38 47.09
N ARG A 63 60.81 52.78 46.37
CA ARG A 63 62.05 53.41 45.92
C ARG A 63 61.99 53.77 44.43
N GLY A 64 60.83 53.63 43.80
CA GLY A 64 60.63 53.84 42.36
C GLY A 64 61.22 52.73 41.49
N ILE A 65 61.54 51.55 42.04
CA ILE A 65 62.11 50.44 41.26
C ILE A 65 60.98 49.61 40.64
N THR A 66 61.00 49.49 39.31
CA THR A 66 60.07 48.65 38.55
C THR A 66 60.55 47.20 38.42
N ASN A 67 59.64 46.27 38.13
CA ASN A 67 60.01 44.95 37.63
C ASN A 67 60.65 45.08 36.24
N ARG A 68 61.88 44.56 36.08
CA ARG A 68 62.72 44.79 34.89
C ARG A 68 62.25 44.08 33.61
N ASP A 69 61.43 43.05 33.74
CA ASP A 69 60.93 42.24 32.62
C ASP A 69 59.49 41.78 32.91
N PRO A 70 58.48 42.62 32.65
CA PRO A 70 57.08 42.27 32.82
C PRO A 70 56.70 41.09 31.91
N VAL A 71 56.21 39.99 32.49
CA VAL A 71 55.77 38.82 31.71
C VAL A 71 54.53 39.20 30.89
N PRO A 72 54.54 39.02 29.55
CA PRO A 72 53.36 39.17 28.73
C PRO A 72 52.43 37.96 28.89
N TYR A 73 51.15 38.25 29.11
CA TYR A 73 50.06 37.28 29.13
C TYR A 73 49.19 37.53 27.91
N SER A 74 48.97 36.51 27.08
CA SER A 74 48.00 36.60 25.98
C SER A 74 46.59 36.34 26.51
N ILE A 75 45.64 37.14 26.03
CA ILE A 75 44.21 37.01 26.26
C ILE A 75 43.63 36.46 24.97
N GLU A 76 43.11 35.24 25.05
CA GLU A 76 42.47 34.56 23.92
C GLU A 76 40.98 34.40 24.23
N ILE A 77 40.13 34.78 23.28
CA ILE A 77 38.68 34.64 23.40
C ILE A 77 38.30 33.28 22.84
N ILE A 78 37.53 32.54 23.64
CA ILE A 78 36.93 31.30 23.16
C ILE A 78 35.70 31.68 22.34
N PRO A 79 35.64 31.32 21.04
CA PRO A 79 34.48 31.59 20.22
C PRO A 79 33.28 30.80 20.76
N ASP A 80 32.13 31.44 20.71
CA ASP A 80 30.86 30.83 21.02
C ASP A 80 30.19 30.39 19.71
N HIS A 81 29.80 29.12 19.63
CA HIS A 81 29.30 28.54 18.38
C HIS A 81 27.81 28.85 18.19
N ASP A 82 27.31 28.62 16.99
CA ASP A 82 25.87 28.67 16.73
C ASP A 82 25.19 27.41 17.30
N PRO A 83 23.94 27.48 17.77
CA PRO A 83 23.22 26.32 18.26
C PRO A 83 22.94 25.36 17.10
N SER A 84 23.01 24.06 17.35
CA SER A 84 22.68 23.02 16.36
C SER A 84 21.22 22.58 16.49
N LEU A 85 20.54 22.44 15.35
CA LEU A 85 19.14 22.05 15.26
C LEU A 85 18.99 20.93 14.22
N PHE A 86 18.54 19.76 14.67
CA PHE A 86 18.24 18.61 13.83
C PHE A 86 16.75 18.31 13.87
N VAL A 87 16.11 18.31 12.70
CA VAL A 87 14.68 17.98 12.56
C VAL A 87 14.56 16.50 12.25
N ILE A 88 14.06 15.71 13.20
CA ILE A 88 13.82 14.27 13.05
C ILE A 88 12.43 14.02 12.44
N LYS A 89 11.45 14.83 12.86
CA LYS A 89 10.11 14.91 12.25
C LYS A 89 9.63 16.38 12.24
N PRO A 90 8.87 16.81 11.23
CA PRO A 90 8.31 16.03 10.12
C PRO A 90 9.29 15.77 8.96
N PRO A 91 8.94 14.89 7.99
CA PRO A 91 9.64 14.85 6.70
C PRO A 91 9.50 16.20 5.96
N PRO A 92 10.37 16.50 4.97
CA PRO A 92 10.35 17.75 4.21
C PRO A 92 8.98 18.13 3.63
N MET A 93 8.18 17.13 3.25
CA MET A 93 6.79 17.30 2.82
C MET A 93 5.90 16.30 3.57
N ILE A 94 4.75 16.76 4.03
CA ILE A 94 3.74 15.95 4.72
C ILE A 94 2.34 16.26 4.18
N GLU A 95 1.55 15.24 3.90
CA GLU A 95 0.13 15.38 3.58
C GLU A 95 -0.68 15.34 4.87
N LEU A 96 -1.56 16.33 5.03
CA LEU A 96 -2.45 16.46 6.17
C LEU A 96 -3.72 15.66 5.91
N GLY A 97 -3.98 14.66 6.76
CA GLY A 97 -5.30 14.03 6.82
C GLY A 97 -6.31 14.84 7.64
N ASN A 98 -7.48 14.25 7.92
CA ASN A 98 -8.59 14.91 8.61
C ASN A 98 -8.26 15.52 9.98
N VAL A 99 -7.23 15.01 10.67
CA VAL A 99 -6.83 15.50 11.99
C VAL A 99 -5.98 16.78 11.89
N GLN A 100 -5.44 17.11 10.72
CA GLN A 100 -4.64 18.31 10.44
C GLN A 100 -3.59 18.63 11.53
N THR A 101 -2.80 17.63 11.92
CA THR A 101 -1.72 17.80 12.93
C THR A 101 -0.35 17.44 12.37
N ILE A 102 0.67 18.22 12.74
CA ILE A 102 2.08 17.97 12.38
C ILE A 102 2.84 17.50 13.62
N PRO A 103 3.39 16.26 13.63
CA PRO A 103 4.27 15.81 14.69
C PRO A 103 5.65 16.46 14.54
N ILE A 104 6.07 17.17 15.59
CA ILE A 104 7.35 17.86 15.66
C ILE A 104 8.27 17.07 16.59
N HIS A 105 9.43 16.66 16.06
CA HIS A 105 10.48 16.00 16.82
C HIS A 105 11.82 16.62 16.45
N LEU A 106 12.40 17.35 17.40
CA LEU A 106 13.65 18.08 17.22
C LEU A 106 14.70 17.60 18.20
N GLU A 107 15.95 17.51 17.73
CA GLU A 107 17.14 17.39 18.57
C GLU A 107 17.92 18.71 18.49
N ILE A 108 18.16 19.33 19.64
CA ILE A 108 18.84 20.62 19.74
C ILE A 108 20.07 20.50 20.63
N GLU A 109 21.17 21.14 20.23
CA GLU A 109 22.44 21.15 20.96
C GLU A 109 23.04 22.56 20.98
N ASP A 110 23.55 22.99 22.13
CA ASP A 110 24.29 24.24 22.28
C ASP A 110 25.38 24.12 23.37
N ASP A 111 26.41 24.97 23.30
CA ASP A 111 27.51 24.98 24.26
C ASP A 111 27.12 25.54 25.64
N TYR A 112 26.13 26.45 25.69
CA TYR A 112 25.77 27.25 26.87
C TYR A 112 24.27 27.31 27.19
N GLY A 113 23.40 26.99 26.23
CA GLY A 113 21.96 26.85 26.42
C GLY A 113 21.15 27.63 25.38
N PHE A 114 19.87 27.78 25.65
CA PHE A 114 18.91 28.27 24.65
C PHE A 114 18.02 29.38 25.22
N THR A 115 17.57 30.28 24.34
CA THR A 115 16.63 31.35 24.70
C THR A 115 15.24 31.11 24.16
N ASP A 116 15.13 30.73 22.88
CA ASP A 116 13.84 30.62 22.20
C ASP A 116 13.86 29.55 21.10
N LEU A 117 12.71 28.92 20.90
CA LEU A 117 12.44 27.99 19.81
C LEU A 117 11.10 28.35 19.19
N GLN A 118 11.12 28.77 17.94
CA GLN A 118 9.96 29.29 17.23
C GLN A 118 9.66 28.48 15.97
N VAL A 119 8.39 28.47 15.59
CA VAL A 119 7.92 28.01 14.27
C VAL A 119 7.43 29.24 13.53
N ALA A 120 8.06 29.55 12.40
CA ALA A 120 7.57 30.54 11.46
C ALA A 120 6.90 29.82 10.30
N TYR A 121 5.71 30.27 9.90
CA TYR A 121 4.94 29.62 8.85
C TYR A 121 4.24 30.62 7.93
N GLU A 122 4.00 30.17 6.71
CA GLU A 122 3.32 30.85 5.62
C GLU A 122 2.23 29.93 5.07
N VAL A 123 0.97 30.34 5.15
CA VAL A 123 -0.15 29.65 4.49
C VAL A 123 -0.26 30.18 3.06
N ARG A 124 -0.06 29.29 2.10
CA ARG A 124 -0.20 29.53 0.66
C ARG A 124 -1.44 28.83 0.14
N ARG A 125 -2.25 29.59 -0.59
CA ARG A 125 -3.44 29.09 -1.29
C ARG A 125 -3.13 28.88 -2.77
N PRO A 126 -3.92 28.08 -3.50
CA PRO A 126 -3.72 27.88 -4.94
C PRO A 126 -3.62 29.17 -5.74
N THR A 127 -2.74 29.17 -6.75
CA THR A 127 -2.43 30.37 -7.55
C THR A 127 -3.67 30.94 -8.24
N TYR A 128 -4.63 30.10 -8.62
CA TYR A 128 -5.87 30.54 -9.26
C TYR A 128 -6.73 31.42 -8.33
N LEU A 129 -6.62 31.30 -7.00
CA LEU A 129 -7.36 32.14 -6.05
C LEU A 129 -6.81 33.57 -5.91
N GLN A 130 -5.57 33.84 -6.37
CA GLN A 130 -4.91 35.15 -6.26
C GLN A 130 -4.91 35.74 -4.84
N ALA A 131 -4.84 34.89 -3.81
CA ALA A 131 -4.83 35.32 -2.42
C ALA A 131 -3.40 35.64 -1.94
N ASP A 132 -3.25 36.71 -1.15
CA ASP A 132 -1.98 37.03 -0.49
C ASP A 132 -1.65 35.98 0.58
N PRO A 133 -0.38 35.54 0.69
CA PRO A 133 0.01 34.55 1.68
C PRO A 133 -0.07 35.10 3.11
N TYR A 134 -0.56 34.29 4.03
CA TYR A 134 -0.65 34.63 5.45
C TYR A 134 0.61 34.16 6.19
N VAL A 135 1.37 35.08 6.79
CA VAL A 135 2.60 34.78 7.51
C VAL A 135 2.43 35.02 9.00
N ALA A 136 2.80 34.04 9.81
CA ALA A 136 2.76 34.12 11.27
C ALA A 136 3.90 33.33 11.93
N MET A 137 4.07 33.51 13.24
CA MET A 137 5.06 32.78 14.03
C MET A 137 4.54 32.52 15.45
N PHE A 138 4.94 31.41 16.05
CA PHE A 138 4.66 31.09 17.44
C PHE A 138 5.86 30.39 18.12
N THR A 139 5.90 30.46 19.44
CA THR A 139 6.95 29.85 20.27
C THR A 139 6.54 28.46 20.77
N ILE A 140 7.47 27.50 20.71
CA ILE A 140 7.35 26.20 21.38
C ILE A 140 7.82 26.34 22.82
N ASN A 141 6.91 26.15 23.78
CA ASN A 141 7.18 26.41 25.20
C ASN A 141 7.89 25.27 25.95
N ASP A 142 8.25 24.18 25.26
CA ASP A 142 8.84 22.97 25.85
C ASP A 142 10.36 23.05 26.04
N LEU A 143 10.96 24.20 25.73
CA LEU A 143 12.40 24.46 25.82
C LEU A 143 12.87 24.63 27.29
N ASN A 144 13.91 23.91 27.70
CA ASN A 144 14.60 24.13 28.97
C ASN A 144 15.90 24.93 28.77
N PRO A 145 15.98 26.20 29.20
CA PRO A 145 17.13 27.07 28.96
C PRO A 145 18.46 26.57 29.55
N ASP A 146 18.41 25.83 30.66
CA ASP A 146 19.59 25.46 31.47
C ASP A 146 20.22 24.12 31.06
N THR A 147 20.04 23.70 29.80
CA THR A 147 20.55 22.42 29.29
C THR A 147 21.27 22.60 27.97
N ILE A 148 22.24 21.71 27.70
CA ILE A 148 23.10 21.78 26.50
C ILE A 148 22.59 20.91 25.35
N VAL A 149 21.78 19.87 25.63
CA VAL A 149 21.20 18.98 24.63
C VAL A 149 19.79 18.62 25.06
N GLN A 150 18.82 18.70 24.14
CA GLN A 150 17.42 18.41 24.41
C GLN A 150 16.74 17.73 23.22
N MET A 151 15.74 16.91 23.55
CA MET A 151 14.80 16.33 22.59
C MET A 151 13.45 16.99 22.83
N ILE A 152 12.92 17.65 21.80
CA ILE A 152 11.62 18.32 21.84
C ILE A 152 10.61 17.47 21.08
N HIS A 153 9.52 17.10 21.74
CA HIS A 153 8.40 16.36 21.15
C HIS A 153 7.12 17.14 21.36
N THR A 154 6.51 17.59 20.27
CA THR A 154 5.24 18.32 20.33
C THR A 154 4.38 18.01 19.12
N LEU A 155 3.09 18.36 19.20
CA LEU A 155 2.12 18.24 18.12
C LEU A 155 1.61 19.64 17.81
N TRP A 156 1.74 20.04 16.55
CA TRP A 156 1.17 21.28 16.07
C TRP A 156 -0.17 20.99 15.42
N ASP A 157 -1.23 21.55 15.99
CA ASP A 157 -2.61 21.48 15.49
C ASP A 157 -2.88 22.64 14.53
N LEU A 158 -3.41 22.34 13.34
CA LEU A 158 -3.70 23.30 12.28
C LEU A 158 -5.21 23.52 12.06
N VAL A 159 -6.09 22.89 12.84
CA VAL A 159 -7.56 22.98 12.66
C VAL A 159 -8.06 24.43 12.70
N ASP A 160 -7.51 25.25 13.60
CA ASP A 160 -7.89 26.67 13.74
C ASP A 160 -7.49 27.53 12.52
N MET A 161 -6.65 27.01 11.62
CA MET A 161 -6.24 27.71 10.39
C MET A 161 -7.28 27.59 9.28
N LEU A 162 -8.30 26.75 9.44
CA LEU A 162 -9.37 26.50 8.46
C LEU A 162 -8.79 26.20 7.07
N LEU A 163 -7.78 25.32 7.04
CA LEU A 163 -7.14 24.92 5.78
C LEU A 163 -8.16 24.19 4.91
N MET A 164 -8.25 24.62 3.67
CA MET A 164 -9.05 23.97 2.64
C MET A 164 -8.17 23.02 1.83
N PRO A 165 -8.77 22.07 1.08
CA PRO A 165 -8.04 21.30 0.08
C PRO A 165 -7.16 22.19 -0.81
N GLU A 166 -6.00 21.65 -1.20
CA GLU A 166 -4.93 22.33 -1.95
C GLU A 166 -4.19 23.46 -1.22
N ASP A 167 -4.56 23.80 0.03
CA ASP A 167 -3.78 24.74 0.82
C ASP A 167 -2.45 24.12 1.29
N GLU A 168 -1.40 24.93 1.30
CA GLU A 168 -0.08 24.54 1.76
C GLU A 168 0.40 25.43 2.90
N VAL A 169 0.97 24.81 3.93
CA VAL A 169 1.66 25.49 5.03
C VAL A 169 3.14 25.27 4.87
N HIS A 170 3.86 26.34 4.50
CA HIS A 170 5.31 26.36 4.39
C HIS A 170 5.87 26.86 5.71
N PHE A 171 6.68 26.06 6.41
CA PHE A 171 7.17 26.42 7.74
C PHE A 171 8.62 26.02 7.97
N HIS A 172 9.27 26.67 8.92
CA HIS A 172 10.61 26.33 9.39
C HIS A 172 10.75 26.61 10.88
N PHE A 173 11.75 25.98 11.48
CA PHE A 173 12.08 26.12 12.89
C PHE A 173 13.22 27.12 13.07
N GLU A 174 13.10 28.01 14.05
CA GLU A 174 14.12 28.97 14.43
C GLU A 174 14.55 28.73 15.87
N LEU A 175 15.83 28.38 16.08
CA LEU A 175 16.42 28.15 17.39
C LEU A 175 17.41 29.26 17.73
N THR A 176 17.31 29.81 18.93
CA THR A 176 18.13 30.95 19.38
C THR A 176 18.92 30.57 20.64
N ASP A 177 20.23 30.83 20.65
CA ASP A 177 21.12 30.60 21.81
C ASP A 177 20.90 31.65 22.93
N ASN A 178 21.65 31.53 24.03
CA ASN A 178 21.59 32.45 25.16
C ASN A 178 22.73 33.50 25.21
N ASP A 179 23.37 33.81 24.08
CA ASP A 179 24.46 34.81 24.04
C ASP A 179 23.94 36.26 24.10
N ASP A 180 23.63 36.73 25.31
CA ASP A 180 23.27 38.13 25.56
C ASP A 180 24.46 39.12 25.42
N ILE A 181 25.71 38.63 25.28
CA ILE A 181 26.91 39.47 25.31
C ILE A 181 27.32 39.89 23.90
N SER A 182 27.41 38.95 22.97
CA SER A 182 27.71 39.25 21.55
C SER A 182 26.42 39.50 20.74
N GLY A 183 25.28 39.10 21.29
CA GLY A 183 23.98 39.07 20.63
C GLY A 183 23.60 37.62 20.31
N PRO A 184 22.34 37.23 20.57
CA PRO A 184 21.96 35.83 20.46
C PRO A 184 22.07 35.36 19.02
N LYS A 185 22.68 34.20 18.82
CA LYS A 185 22.84 33.57 17.50
C LYS A 185 21.63 32.69 17.22
N LYS A 186 21.24 32.65 15.95
CA LYS A 186 20.04 31.97 15.48
C LYS A 186 20.40 30.96 14.39
N THR A 187 19.89 29.74 14.56
CA THR A 187 19.93 28.68 13.56
C THR A 187 18.53 28.45 13.02
N VAL A 188 18.40 28.39 11.69
CA VAL A 188 17.13 28.20 10.98
C VAL A 188 17.19 26.88 10.23
N SER A 189 16.14 26.07 10.33
CA SER A 189 16.03 24.82 9.58
C SER A 189 15.78 25.05 8.09
N SER A 190 15.77 23.97 7.30
CA SER A 190 15.13 23.98 5.98
C SER A 190 13.63 24.28 6.10
N THR A 191 13.01 24.68 4.99
CA THR A 191 11.55 24.81 4.88
C THR A 191 10.92 23.43 4.72
N PHE A 192 9.80 23.22 5.42
CA PHE A 192 8.94 22.05 5.37
C PHE A 192 7.58 22.46 4.81
N ILE A 193 6.90 21.54 4.13
CA ILE A 193 5.61 21.80 3.49
C ILE A 193 4.58 20.82 4.05
N ALA A 194 3.49 21.34 4.58
CA ALA A 194 2.32 20.56 4.93
C ALA A 194 1.17 20.91 3.98
N ARG A 195 0.68 19.95 3.19
CA ARG A 195 -0.37 20.16 2.19
C ARG A 195 -1.65 19.44 2.61
N VAL A 196 -2.81 20.07 2.42
CA VAL A 196 -4.10 19.37 2.46
C VAL A 196 -4.40 18.84 1.05
N PRO A 197 -4.34 17.53 0.78
CA PRO A 197 -4.64 17.01 -0.56
C PRO A 197 -6.12 17.20 -0.89
N SER A 198 -6.43 17.46 -2.17
CA SER A 198 -7.79 17.38 -2.71
C SER A 198 -8.17 15.93 -3.01
N LEU A 199 -9.47 15.64 -3.18
CA LEU A 199 -9.87 14.32 -3.68
C LEU A 199 -9.25 14.05 -5.05
N SER A 200 -9.23 15.06 -5.92
CA SER A 200 -8.62 15.01 -7.24
C SER A 200 -7.15 14.59 -7.17
N ASP A 201 -6.36 15.15 -6.25
CA ASP A 201 -4.96 14.76 -6.05
C ASP A 201 -4.83 13.29 -5.59
N LEU A 202 -5.75 12.83 -4.73
CA LEU A 202 -5.74 11.46 -4.21
C LEU A 202 -6.11 10.44 -5.29
N TYR A 203 -7.11 10.74 -6.13
CA TYR A 203 -7.46 9.92 -7.28
C TYR A 203 -6.35 9.93 -8.33
N GLU A 204 -5.77 11.08 -8.67
CA GLU A 204 -4.64 11.17 -9.59
C GLU A 204 -3.44 10.34 -9.11
N THR A 205 -3.15 10.35 -7.80
CA THR A 205 -2.11 9.51 -7.21
C THR A 205 -2.42 8.02 -7.36
N ALA A 206 -3.66 7.61 -7.10
CA ALA A 206 -4.09 6.23 -7.29
C ALA A 206 -4.02 5.81 -8.77
N GLU A 207 -4.50 6.64 -9.68
CA GLU A 207 -4.50 6.40 -11.12
C GLU A 207 -3.10 6.29 -11.72
N ASN A 208 -2.16 7.11 -11.25
CA ASN A 208 -0.76 6.99 -11.67
C ASN A 208 -0.19 5.63 -11.26
N ALA A 209 -0.46 5.19 -10.02
CA ALA A 209 -0.04 3.87 -9.56
C ALA A 209 -0.75 2.73 -10.32
N GLU A 210 -2.01 2.90 -10.70
CA GLU A 210 -2.76 1.97 -11.54
C GLU A 210 -2.18 1.88 -12.96
N SER A 211 -1.76 3.01 -13.54
CA SER A 211 -1.11 3.06 -14.85
C SER A 211 0.25 2.36 -14.83
N ASP A 212 1.07 2.62 -13.80
CA ASP A 212 2.35 1.93 -13.60
C ASP A 212 2.14 0.42 -13.45
N PHE A 213 1.12 0.02 -12.68
CA PHE A 213 0.74 -1.39 -12.52
C PHE A 213 0.31 -2.04 -13.85
N MET A 214 -0.44 -1.34 -14.71
CA MET A 214 -0.81 -1.87 -16.02
C MET A 214 0.41 -2.05 -16.94
N GLU A 215 1.32 -1.09 -16.97
CA GLU A 215 2.55 -1.19 -17.78
C GLU A 215 3.42 -2.37 -17.29
N GLU A 216 3.56 -2.52 -15.97
CA GLU A 216 4.25 -3.66 -15.37
C GLU A 216 3.57 -4.99 -15.73
N MET A 217 2.24 -5.06 -15.70
CA MET A 217 1.48 -6.27 -16.02
C MET A 217 1.58 -6.66 -17.50
N GLU A 218 1.47 -5.68 -18.42
CA GLU A 218 1.64 -5.89 -19.86
C GLU A 218 3.08 -6.34 -20.17
N SER A 219 4.09 -5.68 -19.60
CA SER A 219 5.49 -6.09 -19.73
C SER A 219 5.73 -7.50 -19.16
N GLY A 220 5.14 -7.80 -18.00
CA GLY A 220 5.24 -9.12 -17.38
C GLY A 220 4.68 -10.22 -18.27
N ALA A 221 3.50 -10.02 -18.86
CA ALA A 221 2.89 -10.97 -19.78
C ALA A 221 3.79 -11.24 -21.00
N GLU A 222 4.36 -10.18 -21.61
CA GLU A 222 5.32 -10.32 -22.71
C GLU A 222 6.59 -11.09 -22.29
N GLU A 223 7.13 -10.82 -21.11
CA GLU A 223 8.32 -11.51 -20.58
C GLU A 223 8.05 -13.01 -20.30
N PHE A 224 6.85 -13.36 -19.85
CA PHE A 224 6.44 -14.77 -19.71
C PHE A 224 6.29 -15.47 -21.06
N GLN A 225 5.77 -14.78 -22.08
CA GLN A 225 5.74 -15.30 -23.44
C GLN A 225 7.15 -15.52 -24.01
N GLU A 226 8.09 -14.59 -23.78
CA GLU A 226 9.50 -14.79 -24.17
C GLU A 226 10.14 -15.97 -23.45
N LEU A 227 9.87 -16.14 -22.15
CA LEU A 227 10.37 -17.27 -21.36
C LEU A 227 9.83 -18.61 -21.87
N LYS A 228 8.53 -18.67 -22.21
CA LYS A 228 7.91 -19.84 -22.84
C LYS A 228 8.65 -20.22 -24.12
N GLU A 229 8.84 -19.28 -25.04
CA GLU A 229 9.55 -19.53 -26.31
C GLU A 229 10.99 -20.00 -26.08
N LEU A 230 11.67 -19.45 -25.08
CA LEU A 230 13.01 -19.85 -24.68
C LEU A 230 13.03 -21.31 -24.17
N PHE A 231 12.10 -21.70 -23.30
CA PHE A 231 12.00 -23.07 -22.82
C PHE A 231 11.61 -24.05 -23.95
N GLU A 232 10.68 -23.70 -24.84
CA GLU A 232 10.36 -24.54 -26.01
C GLU A 232 11.60 -24.77 -26.91
N ALA A 233 12.39 -23.72 -27.15
CA ALA A 233 13.62 -23.82 -27.93
C ALA A 233 14.65 -24.74 -27.25
N LEU A 234 14.84 -24.61 -25.93
CA LEU A 234 15.71 -25.49 -25.14
C LEU A 234 15.24 -26.95 -25.19
N GLY A 235 13.93 -27.20 -25.14
CA GLY A 235 13.34 -28.53 -25.27
C GLY A 235 13.60 -29.16 -26.64
N LEU A 236 13.49 -28.38 -27.72
CA LEU A 236 13.81 -28.81 -29.09
C LEU A 236 15.29 -29.09 -29.31
N GLU A 237 16.17 -28.36 -28.63
CA GLU A 237 17.62 -28.61 -28.66
C GLU A 237 18.00 -29.88 -27.89
N ALA A 238 17.42 -30.07 -26.70
CA ALA A 238 17.59 -31.29 -25.91
C ALA A 238 17.16 -32.55 -26.69
N LEU A 239 16.12 -32.45 -27.52
CA LEU A 239 15.66 -33.52 -28.41
C LEU A 239 16.65 -33.88 -29.54
N LYS A 240 17.50 -32.93 -29.96
CA LYS A 240 18.47 -33.11 -31.06
C LYS A 240 19.84 -33.55 -30.55
N ALA A 241 20.21 -33.17 -29.34
CA ALA A 241 21.51 -33.44 -28.74
C ALA A 241 21.56 -34.83 -28.06
N LYS A 242 22.75 -35.45 -28.04
CA LYS A 242 23.00 -36.65 -27.22
C LYS A 242 23.48 -36.30 -25.82
N GLU A 243 24.15 -35.16 -25.68
CA GLU A 243 24.67 -34.56 -24.45
C GLU A 243 24.64 -33.03 -24.66
N LEU A 244 24.44 -32.27 -23.58
CA LEU A 244 24.49 -30.80 -23.60
C LEU A 244 25.94 -30.31 -23.64
N ASP A 245 26.22 -29.34 -24.50
CA ASP A 245 27.47 -28.58 -24.41
C ASP A 245 27.41 -27.49 -23.32
N TRP A 246 28.55 -26.85 -23.04
CA TRP A 246 28.64 -25.85 -21.98
C TRP A 246 27.77 -24.60 -22.27
N ASP A 247 27.68 -24.20 -23.54
CA ASP A 247 26.87 -23.04 -23.95
C ASP A 247 25.38 -23.31 -23.72
N GLN A 248 24.93 -24.54 -23.99
CA GLN A 248 23.55 -24.98 -23.74
C GLN A 248 23.24 -25.07 -22.24
N GLN A 249 24.17 -25.59 -21.43
CA GLN A 249 24.00 -25.62 -19.97
C GLN A 249 23.86 -24.20 -19.39
N GLN A 250 24.66 -23.26 -19.88
CA GLN A 250 24.58 -21.87 -19.46
C GLN A 250 23.26 -21.23 -19.90
N SER A 251 22.74 -21.59 -21.08
CA SER A 251 21.46 -21.09 -21.58
C SER A 251 20.29 -21.54 -20.69
N VAL A 252 20.28 -22.80 -20.26
CA VAL A 252 19.27 -23.31 -19.29
C VAL A 252 19.36 -22.58 -17.96
N LYS A 253 20.57 -22.34 -17.44
CA LYS A 253 20.76 -21.58 -16.18
C LYS A 253 20.28 -20.14 -16.29
N ASN A 254 20.60 -19.47 -17.41
CA ASN A 254 20.15 -18.09 -17.64
C ASN A 254 18.62 -18.02 -17.77
N ALA A 255 17.99 -18.99 -18.44
CA ALA A 255 16.52 -19.08 -18.52
C ALA A 255 15.88 -19.25 -17.14
N MET A 256 16.46 -20.11 -16.30
CA MET A 256 16.01 -20.32 -14.93
C MET A 256 16.15 -19.08 -14.05
N GLU A 257 17.26 -18.34 -14.19
CA GLU A 257 17.48 -17.10 -13.44
C GLU A 257 16.47 -16.02 -13.85
N LYS A 258 16.26 -15.85 -15.16
CA LYS A 258 15.21 -14.95 -15.67
C LYS A 258 13.82 -15.33 -15.15
N ALA A 259 13.48 -16.62 -15.13
CA ALA A 259 12.19 -17.07 -14.59
C ALA A 259 12.04 -16.70 -13.10
N LYS A 260 13.10 -16.81 -12.28
CA LYS A 260 13.07 -16.38 -10.87
C LYS A 260 12.86 -14.88 -10.72
N GLU A 261 13.54 -14.10 -11.54
CA GLU A 261 13.37 -12.64 -11.58
C GLU A 261 11.92 -12.27 -11.88
N GLN A 262 11.30 -12.93 -12.87
CA GLN A 262 9.91 -12.68 -13.21
C GLN A 262 8.91 -13.10 -12.12
N PHE A 263 9.19 -14.17 -11.38
CA PHE A 263 8.38 -14.52 -10.21
C PHE A 263 8.46 -13.48 -9.10
N ALA A 264 9.63 -12.90 -8.87
CA ALA A 264 9.77 -11.80 -7.91
C ALA A 264 9.01 -10.55 -8.38
N ASN A 265 8.95 -10.30 -9.70
CA ASN A 265 8.17 -9.18 -10.25
C ASN A 265 6.66 -9.38 -10.05
N LEU A 266 6.14 -10.61 -10.19
CA LEU A 266 4.73 -10.91 -9.89
C LEU A 266 4.36 -10.63 -8.41
N GLU A 267 5.26 -10.95 -7.48
CA GLU A 267 5.06 -10.65 -6.06
C GLU A 267 4.98 -9.13 -5.81
N LYS A 268 5.86 -8.36 -6.47
CA LYS A 268 5.82 -6.89 -6.43
C LYS A 268 4.54 -6.32 -7.03
N MET A 269 4.06 -6.87 -8.16
CA MET A 269 2.79 -6.44 -8.77
C MET A 269 1.62 -6.66 -7.80
N ALA A 270 1.57 -7.80 -7.10
CA ALA A 270 0.57 -8.06 -6.08
C ALA A 270 0.65 -7.08 -4.91
N GLU A 271 1.86 -6.74 -4.44
CA GLU A 271 2.10 -5.73 -3.40
C GLU A 271 1.71 -4.32 -3.86
N ALA A 272 1.96 -3.97 -5.13
CA ALA A 272 1.61 -2.68 -5.70
C ALA A 272 0.10 -2.44 -5.67
N ILE A 273 -0.69 -3.41 -6.15
CA ILE A 273 -2.16 -3.30 -6.13
C ILE A 273 -2.74 -3.37 -4.70
N GLU A 274 -2.10 -4.11 -3.78
CA GLU A 274 -2.45 -4.11 -2.35
C GLU A 274 -2.23 -2.70 -1.75
N SER A 275 -1.10 -2.06 -2.07
CA SER A 275 -0.80 -0.69 -1.66
C SER A 275 -1.79 0.33 -2.23
N ILE A 276 -2.14 0.23 -3.52
CA ILE A 276 -3.17 1.09 -4.14
C ILE A 276 -4.48 0.97 -3.35
N THR A 277 -4.89 -0.27 -3.05
CA THR A 277 -6.14 -0.53 -2.36
C THR A 277 -6.14 -0.05 -0.90
N GLU A 278 -5.02 -0.19 -0.19
CA GLU A 278 -4.86 0.33 1.17
C GLU A 278 -4.89 1.86 1.22
N GLN A 279 -4.28 2.53 0.24
CA GLN A 279 -4.32 3.98 0.13
C GLN A 279 -5.74 4.46 -0.18
N ALA A 280 -6.43 3.81 -1.12
CA ALA A 280 -7.82 4.12 -1.43
C ALA A 280 -8.76 3.91 -0.23
N ASP A 281 -8.61 2.83 0.53
CA ASP A 281 -9.40 2.54 1.75
C ASP A 281 -9.14 3.57 2.85
N LYS A 282 -7.86 3.93 3.07
CA LYS A 282 -7.46 4.93 4.08
C LYS A 282 -8.13 6.29 3.86
N HIS A 283 -8.35 6.65 2.61
CA HIS A 283 -8.92 7.92 2.20
C HIS A 283 -10.39 7.82 1.78
N GLU A 284 -11.02 6.65 1.95
CA GLU A 284 -12.41 6.36 1.56
C GLU A 284 -12.71 6.73 0.09
N LEU A 285 -11.73 6.56 -0.79
CA LEU A 285 -11.87 6.91 -2.22
C LEU A 285 -12.79 5.93 -2.94
N PHE A 286 -12.65 4.64 -2.67
CA PHE A 286 -13.39 3.60 -3.40
C PHE A 286 -14.55 3.06 -2.57
N SER A 287 -15.64 2.74 -3.25
CA SER A 287 -16.74 2.02 -2.64
C SER A 287 -16.28 0.66 -2.06
N PRO A 288 -16.93 0.15 -1.00
CA PRO A 288 -16.54 -1.12 -0.40
C PRO A 288 -16.52 -2.30 -1.39
N ASP A 289 -17.45 -2.31 -2.34
CA ASP A 289 -17.53 -3.35 -3.38
C ASP A 289 -16.32 -3.28 -4.33
N LEU A 290 -15.85 -2.08 -4.65
CA LEU A 290 -14.68 -1.86 -5.50
C LEU A 290 -13.38 -2.20 -4.77
N LEU A 291 -13.22 -1.79 -3.51
CA LEU A 291 -12.07 -2.17 -2.67
C LEU A 291 -11.93 -3.70 -2.55
N ASP A 292 -13.05 -4.41 -2.38
CA ASP A 292 -13.04 -5.87 -2.31
C ASP A 292 -12.53 -6.47 -3.64
N LYS A 293 -13.02 -6.00 -4.79
CA LYS A 293 -12.57 -6.45 -6.11
C LYS A 293 -11.06 -6.23 -6.35
N PHE A 294 -10.51 -5.08 -5.95
CA PHE A 294 -9.06 -4.80 -6.08
C PHE A 294 -8.21 -5.68 -5.16
N LYS A 295 -8.60 -5.88 -3.89
CA LYS A 295 -7.90 -6.81 -2.97
C LYS A 295 -7.90 -8.23 -3.52
N GLU A 296 -9.00 -8.65 -4.12
CA GLU A 296 -9.13 -10.01 -4.66
C GLU A 296 -8.30 -10.19 -5.94
N LEU A 297 -8.17 -9.14 -6.74
CA LEU A 297 -7.24 -9.12 -7.87
C LEU A 297 -5.78 -9.23 -7.40
N SER A 298 -5.41 -8.56 -6.30
CA SER A 298 -4.10 -8.73 -5.65
C SER A 298 -3.85 -10.19 -5.27
N GLU A 299 -4.82 -10.83 -4.62
CA GLU A 299 -4.72 -12.24 -4.22
C GLU A 299 -4.57 -13.16 -5.45
N LEU A 300 -5.35 -12.92 -6.51
CA LEU A 300 -5.28 -13.66 -7.77
C LEU A 300 -3.90 -13.59 -8.44
N ILE A 301 -3.26 -12.42 -8.43
CA ILE A 301 -1.91 -12.21 -8.97
C ILE A 301 -0.89 -12.92 -8.09
N ARG A 302 -0.98 -12.81 -6.77
CA ARG A 302 -0.09 -13.52 -5.82
C ARG A 302 -0.18 -15.05 -6.00
N ASP A 303 -1.37 -15.54 -6.33
CA ASP A 303 -1.68 -16.95 -6.54
C ASP A 303 -1.47 -17.43 -7.99
N VAL A 304 -0.97 -16.58 -8.90
CA VAL A 304 -0.80 -16.92 -10.32
C VAL A 304 0.31 -17.95 -10.56
N ILE A 305 1.33 -17.98 -9.68
CA ILE A 305 2.47 -18.90 -9.81
C ILE A 305 2.01 -20.33 -9.47
N PRO A 306 2.10 -21.30 -10.41
CA PRO A 306 1.67 -22.68 -10.14
C PRO A 306 2.46 -23.32 -8.99
N GLU A 307 1.80 -24.07 -8.10
CA GLU A 307 2.50 -24.72 -6.97
C GLU A 307 3.55 -25.78 -7.41
N ASP A 308 3.38 -26.39 -8.59
CA ASP A 308 4.35 -27.32 -9.20
C ASP A 308 5.53 -26.59 -9.83
N MET A 309 5.49 -25.26 -10.00
CA MET A 309 6.55 -24.45 -10.60
C MET A 309 7.89 -24.64 -9.88
N LEU A 310 7.91 -24.54 -8.56
CA LEU A 310 9.13 -24.75 -7.76
C LEU A 310 9.67 -26.17 -7.90
N THR A 311 8.77 -27.16 -7.99
CA THR A 311 9.18 -28.57 -8.18
C THR A 311 9.76 -28.78 -9.58
N ASN A 312 9.15 -28.20 -10.61
CA ASN A 312 9.64 -28.29 -11.98
C ASN A 312 11.00 -27.59 -12.16
N MET A 313 11.25 -26.51 -11.40
CA MET A 313 12.56 -25.85 -11.37
C MET A 313 13.62 -26.70 -10.68
N ASP A 314 13.28 -27.33 -9.55
CA ASP A 314 14.17 -28.27 -8.85
C ASP A 314 14.49 -29.49 -9.75
N ASP A 315 13.47 -30.04 -10.41
CA ASP A 315 13.59 -31.16 -11.35
C ASP A 315 14.47 -30.79 -12.56
N LEU A 316 14.33 -29.56 -13.08
CA LEU A 316 15.19 -29.05 -14.15
C LEU A 316 16.65 -28.91 -13.68
N GLN A 317 16.87 -28.39 -12.46
CA GLN A 317 18.21 -28.25 -11.90
C GLN A 317 18.86 -29.62 -11.68
N GLU A 318 18.14 -30.58 -11.12
CA GLU A 318 18.60 -31.95 -10.91
C GLU A 318 18.91 -32.64 -12.25
N ALA A 319 18.04 -32.48 -13.25
CA ALA A 319 18.25 -33.03 -14.58
C ALA A 319 19.49 -32.44 -15.28
N LEU A 320 19.75 -31.15 -15.09
CA LEU A 320 20.93 -30.46 -15.61
C LEU A 320 22.22 -30.93 -14.93
N GLU A 321 22.21 -31.13 -13.61
CA GLU A 321 23.36 -31.63 -12.84
C GLU A 321 23.69 -33.09 -13.17
N ASN A 322 22.65 -33.94 -13.29
CA ASN A 322 22.78 -35.36 -13.59
C ASN A 322 22.95 -35.68 -15.07
N MET A 323 22.83 -34.67 -15.95
CA MET A 323 22.83 -34.83 -17.41
C MET A 323 21.78 -35.86 -17.90
N ASP A 324 20.61 -35.89 -17.26
CA ASP A 324 19.49 -36.76 -17.68
C ASP A 324 18.65 -36.03 -18.74
N MET A 325 18.89 -36.36 -20.01
CA MET A 325 18.23 -35.69 -21.15
C MET A 325 16.72 -35.91 -21.17
N LYS A 326 16.22 -37.01 -20.62
CA LYS A 326 14.78 -37.28 -20.61
C LYS A 326 14.09 -36.46 -19.52
N GLN A 327 14.65 -36.45 -18.32
CA GLN A 327 14.13 -35.61 -17.23
C GLN A 327 14.23 -34.12 -17.58
N LEU A 328 15.31 -33.71 -18.25
CA LEU A 328 15.47 -32.34 -18.71
C LEU A 328 14.41 -31.96 -19.75
N GLN A 329 14.09 -32.86 -20.68
CA GLN A 329 13.04 -32.62 -21.66
C GLN A 329 11.67 -32.50 -20.99
N ASP A 330 11.33 -33.42 -20.07
CA ASP A 330 10.05 -33.42 -19.37
C ASP A 330 9.93 -32.12 -18.53
N ALA A 331 10.96 -31.76 -17.75
CA ALA A 331 10.96 -30.55 -16.92
C ALA A 331 10.91 -29.25 -17.74
N VAL A 332 11.65 -29.15 -18.85
CA VAL A 332 11.59 -27.97 -19.74
C VAL A 332 10.20 -27.83 -20.39
N SER A 333 9.58 -28.94 -20.79
CA SER A 333 8.21 -28.92 -21.34
C SER A 333 7.19 -28.46 -20.29
N ASP A 334 7.29 -29.00 -19.07
CA ASP A 334 6.38 -28.64 -17.99
C ASP A 334 6.56 -27.17 -17.58
N LEU A 335 7.77 -26.63 -17.65
CA LEU A 335 8.05 -25.21 -17.40
C LEU A 335 7.50 -24.31 -18.51
N ALA A 336 7.65 -24.69 -19.78
CA ALA A 336 7.06 -23.95 -20.90
C ALA A 336 5.53 -23.88 -20.78
N ASP A 337 4.89 -25.00 -20.45
CA ASP A 337 3.44 -25.07 -20.21
C ASP A 337 3.01 -24.20 -19.01
N ASN A 338 3.84 -24.10 -17.97
CA ASN A 338 3.59 -23.20 -16.84
C ASN A 338 3.73 -21.72 -17.22
N MET A 339 4.72 -21.35 -18.04
CA MET A 339 4.87 -19.96 -18.52
C MET A 339 3.65 -19.54 -19.36
N ASP A 340 3.20 -20.41 -20.27
CA ASP A 340 1.97 -20.19 -21.06
C ASP A 340 0.74 -19.98 -20.18
N GLN A 341 0.64 -20.72 -19.08
CA GLN A 341 -0.46 -20.54 -18.13
C GLN A 341 -0.41 -19.20 -17.42
N ILE A 342 0.77 -18.79 -16.95
CA ILE A 342 0.92 -17.52 -16.25
C ILE A 342 0.60 -16.36 -17.18
N GLU A 343 1.11 -16.39 -18.42
CA GLU A 343 0.80 -15.37 -19.44
C GLU A 343 -0.71 -15.23 -19.68
N GLN A 344 -1.42 -16.34 -19.92
CA GLN A 344 -2.88 -16.32 -20.12
C GLN A 344 -3.65 -15.80 -18.90
N GLU A 345 -3.15 -16.06 -17.69
CA GLU A 345 -3.76 -15.56 -16.45
C GLU A 345 -3.51 -14.07 -16.25
N LEU A 346 -2.31 -13.57 -16.57
CA LEU A 346 -1.99 -12.15 -16.56
C LEU A 346 -2.83 -11.37 -17.58
N ASP A 347 -2.98 -11.88 -18.80
CA ASP A 347 -3.87 -11.31 -19.82
C ASP A 347 -5.31 -11.20 -19.31
N ARG A 348 -5.82 -12.25 -18.66
CA ARG A 348 -7.15 -12.23 -18.06
C ARG A 348 -7.25 -11.17 -16.96
N TYR A 349 -6.27 -11.14 -16.06
CA TYR A 349 -6.28 -10.21 -14.93
C TYR A 349 -6.15 -8.77 -15.39
N LEU A 350 -5.42 -8.50 -16.47
CA LEU A 350 -5.33 -7.20 -17.12
C LEU A 350 -6.69 -6.76 -17.67
N GLU A 351 -7.41 -7.64 -18.37
CA GLU A 351 -8.76 -7.33 -18.88
C GLU A 351 -9.76 -7.06 -17.74
N ILE A 352 -9.66 -7.83 -16.66
CA ILE A 352 -10.48 -7.61 -15.46
C ILE A 352 -10.12 -6.27 -14.81
N PHE A 353 -8.83 -5.96 -14.68
CA PHE A 353 -8.35 -4.70 -14.12
C PHE A 353 -8.86 -3.50 -14.94
N LYS A 354 -8.74 -3.54 -16.27
CA LYS A 354 -9.26 -2.48 -17.16
C LYS A 354 -10.76 -2.26 -16.99
N ARG A 355 -11.51 -3.32 -16.73
CA ARG A 355 -12.94 -3.21 -16.41
C ARG A 355 -13.18 -2.62 -15.03
N LEU A 356 -12.39 -2.99 -14.02
CA LEU A 356 -12.47 -2.39 -12.69
C LEU A 356 -12.13 -0.90 -12.72
N GLN A 357 -11.18 -0.48 -13.56
CA GLN A 357 -10.87 0.93 -13.77
C GLN A 357 -12.07 1.71 -14.34
N ALA A 358 -12.81 1.14 -15.30
CA ALA A 358 -14.04 1.75 -15.80
C ALA A 358 -15.13 1.84 -14.71
N GLU A 359 -15.24 0.83 -13.84
CA GLU A 359 -16.14 0.87 -12.67
C GLU A 359 -15.67 1.91 -11.63
N GLN A 360 -14.35 2.04 -11.41
CA GLN A 360 -13.71 2.99 -10.50
C GLN A 360 -13.95 4.44 -10.95
N LYS A 361 -13.78 4.75 -12.23
CA LYS A 361 -14.04 6.10 -12.77
C LYS A 361 -15.50 6.53 -12.61
N MET A 362 -16.44 5.60 -12.75
CA MET A 362 -17.84 5.86 -12.47
C MET A 362 -18.12 6.12 -10.99
N ASP A 363 -17.42 5.40 -10.10
CA ASP A 363 -17.49 5.58 -8.64
C ASP A 363 -16.86 6.92 -8.20
N GLU A 364 -15.73 7.29 -8.82
CA GLU A 364 -15.07 8.59 -8.63
C GLU A 364 -15.99 9.73 -9.04
N LEU A 365 -16.59 9.67 -10.23
CA LEU A 365 -17.54 10.68 -10.70
C LEU A 365 -18.67 10.89 -9.72
N GLN A 366 -19.25 9.80 -9.21
CA GLN A 366 -20.32 9.87 -8.22
C GLN A 366 -19.82 10.52 -6.92
N THR A 367 -18.71 10.03 -6.38
CA THR A 367 -18.16 10.49 -5.09
C THR A 367 -17.75 11.95 -5.13
N ARG A 368 -17.07 12.38 -6.19
CA ARG A 368 -16.66 13.78 -6.37
C ARG A 368 -17.84 14.70 -6.63
N MET A 369 -18.86 14.25 -7.38
CA MET A 369 -20.10 15.01 -7.56
C MET A 369 -20.90 15.15 -6.25
N GLU A 370 -20.97 14.08 -5.45
CA GLU A 370 -21.59 14.10 -4.11
C GLU A 370 -20.86 15.07 -3.18
N GLN A 371 -19.52 15.04 -3.15
CA GLN A 371 -18.74 15.98 -2.35
C GLN A 371 -18.93 17.43 -2.82
N LEU A 372 -18.89 17.69 -4.14
CA LEU A 372 -19.12 19.03 -4.68
C LEU A 372 -20.53 19.52 -4.32
N PHE A 373 -21.54 18.66 -4.40
CA PHE A 373 -22.90 18.99 -3.99
C PHE A 373 -22.99 19.33 -2.50
N GLU A 374 -22.36 18.55 -1.62
CA GLU A 374 -22.34 18.83 -0.17
C GLU A 374 -21.62 20.14 0.16
N GLN A 375 -20.48 20.41 -0.52
CA GLN A 375 -19.75 21.67 -0.40
C GLN A 375 -20.59 22.85 -0.87
N GLN A 376 -21.22 22.75 -2.03
CA GLN A 376 -22.12 23.79 -2.56
C GLN A 376 -23.33 23.99 -1.64
N GLN A 377 -23.87 22.93 -1.05
CA GLN A 377 -24.99 23.03 -0.11
C GLN A 377 -24.61 23.77 1.17
N SER A 378 -23.42 23.50 1.73
CA SER A 378 -22.90 24.23 2.89
C SER A 378 -22.69 25.70 2.54
N LEU A 379 -22.09 25.97 1.38
CA LEU A 379 -21.80 27.32 0.91
C LEU A 379 -23.07 28.13 0.66
N ASP A 380 -24.08 27.57 0.00
CA ASP A 380 -25.41 28.18 -0.19
C ASP A 380 -26.04 28.57 1.16
N GLN A 381 -25.96 27.70 2.17
CA GLN A 381 -26.49 28.00 3.51
C GLN A 381 -25.78 29.20 4.16
N GLU A 382 -24.48 29.34 3.97
CA GLU A 382 -23.71 30.49 4.47
C GLU A 382 -24.05 31.77 3.70
N ILE A 383 -24.17 31.69 2.37
CA ILE A 383 -24.60 32.80 1.51
C ILE A 383 -26.01 33.28 1.88
N ASN A 384 -26.91 32.35 2.24
CA ASN A 384 -28.28 32.66 2.69
C ASN A 384 -28.32 33.31 4.09
N GLN A 385 -27.30 33.12 4.92
CA GLN A 385 -27.15 33.79 6.21
C GLN A 385 -26.49 35.17 6.08
N ALA A 386 -25.74 35.41 5.00
CA ALA A 386 -25.13 36.69 4.73
C ALA A 386 -26.19 37.78 4.50
N ASN A 387 -25.92 38.95 5.06
CA ASN A 387 -26.73 40.15 4.91
C ASN A 387 -25.85 41.39 4.68
N GLU A 388 -26.47 42.57 4.53
CA GLU A 388 -25.78 43.84 4.27
C GLU A 388 -24.75 44.25 5.35
N GLN A 389 -24.74 43.62 6.53
CA GLN A 389 -23.78 43.86 7.62
C GLN A 389 -22.64 42.86 7.67
N THR A 390 -22.59 41.90 6.75
CA THR A 390 -21.53 40.87 6.69
C THR A 390 -20.20 41.52 6.34
N ASP A 391 -19.14 41.12 7.05
CA ASP A 391 -17.81 41.65 6.81
C ASP A 391 -17.31 41.27 5.41
N GLN A 392 -16.62 42.22 4.75
CA GLN A 392 -16.08 42.03 3.40
C GLN A 392 -15.15 40.82 3.31
N SER A 393 -14.35 40.56 4.35
CA SER A 393 -13.46 39.39 4.41
C SER A 393 -14.21 38.07 4.39
N THR A 394 -15.44 38.04 4.91
CA THR A 394 -16.29 36.83 4.86
C THR A 394 -16.84 36.63 3.45
N LEU A 395 -17.28 37.70 2.77
CA LEU A 395 -17.74 37.62 1.38
C LEU A 395 -16.62 37.20 0.42
N GLU A 396 -15.40 37.69 0.65
CA GLU A 396 -14.22 37.27 -0.11
C GLU A 396 -13.87 35.80 0.10
N ARG A 397 -14.00 35.28 1.34
CA ARG A 397 -13.85 33.84 1.61
C ARG A 397 -14.89 33.02 0.86
N LEU A 398 -16.18 33.39 0.95
CA LEU A 398 -17.26 32.69 0.24
C LEU A 398 -17.03 32.69 -1.28
N ALA A 399 -16.56 33.81 -1.84
CA ALA A 399 -16.21 33.88 -3.27
C ALA A 399 -15.03 32.97 -3.64
N GLN A 400 -14.05 32.81 -2.75
CA GLN A 400 -12.94 31.88 -2.96
C GLN A 400 -13.39 30.42 -2.89
N GLU A 401 -14.28 30.08 -1.95
CA GLU A 401 -14.88 28.74 -1.86
C GLU A 401 -15.74 28.42 -3.09
N GLU A 402 -16.56 29.36 -3.54
CA GLU A 402 -17.34 29.22 -4.78
C GLU A 402 -16.42 29.02 -5.99
N LYS A 403 -15.28 29.72 -6.03
CA LYS A 403 -14.28 29.53 -7.07
C LYS A 403 -13.68 28.12 -7.06
N ARG A 404 -13.44 27.54 -5.88
CA ARG A 404 -12.97 26.14 -5.78
C ARG A 404 -14.02 25.17 -6.30
N ASN A 405 -15.29 25.38 -5.96
CA ASN A 405 -16.39 24.57 -6.47
C ASN A 405 -16.52 24.66 -7.99
N LEU A 406 -16.29 25.84 -8.57
CA LEU A 406 -16.24 26.03 -10.03
C LEU A 406 -15.09 25.23 -10.67
N GLU A 407 -13.87 25.34 -10.15
CA GLU A 407 -12.71 24.61 -10.69
C GLU A 407 -12.90 23.09 -10.55
N GLU A 408 -13.46 22.62 -9.43
CA GLU A 408 -13.79 21.20 -9.24
C GLU A 408 -14.88 20.72 -10.19
N PHE A 409 -15.88 21.57 -10.48
CA PHE A 409 -16.89 21.27 -11.49
C PHE A 409 -16.30 21.18 -12.90
N GLU A 410 -15.36 22.05 -13.26
CA GLU A 410 -14.63 21.99 -14.53
C GLU A 410 -13.80 20.68 -14.62
N ASN A 411 -13.13 20.27 -13.54
CA ASN A 411 -12.42 19.00 -13.47
C ASN A 411 -13.38 17.80 -13.63
N LEU A 412 -14.54 17.84 -12.99
CA LEU A 412 -15.58 16.81 -13.11
C LEU A 412 -16.09 16.68 -14.55
N LYS A 413 -16.17 17.78 -15.30
CA LYS A 413 -16.53 17.73 -16.73
C LYS A 413 -15.49 16.96 -17.55
N PHE A 414 -14.21 17.22 -17.32
CA PHE A 414 -13.13 16.44 -17.96
C PHE A 414 -13.18 14.97 -17.53
N LEU A 415 -13.43 14.70 -16.25
CA LEU A 415 -13.57 13.33 -15.74
C LEU A 415 -14.76 12.59 -16.38
N MET A 416 -15.85 13.28 -16.73
CA MET A 416 -16.97 12.66 -17.47
C MET A 416 -16.56 12.21 -18.88
N GLU A 417 -15.72 13.00 -19.56
CA GLU A 417 -15.15 12.63 -20.87
C GLU A 417 -14.19 11.44 -20.74
N ASP A 418 -13.28 11.48 -19.75
CA ASP A 418 -12.34 10.38 -19.47
C ASP A 418 -13.05 9.06 -19.10
N ALA A 419 -14.04 9.13 -18.20
CA ALA A 419 -14.88 7.98 -17.87
C ALA A 419 -15.65 7.45 -19.08
N SER A 420 -16.06 8.32 -20.00
CA SER A 420 -16.75 7.91 -21.23
C SER A 420 -15.86 7.04 -22.11
N GLU A 421 -14.58 7.40 -22.27
CA GLU A 421 -13.61 6.63 -23.06
C GLU A 421 -13.36 5.24 -22.45
N LEU A 422 -13.19 5.16 -21.13
CA LEU A 422 -12.92 3.89 -20.43
C LEU A 422 -14.15 2.97 -20.38
N VAL A 423 -15.36 3.54 -20.41
CA VAL A 423 -16.62 2.79 -20.38
C VAL A 423 -17.05 2.29 -21.76
N GLU A 424 -16.64 2.95 -22.85
CA GLU A 424 -17.02 2.62 -24.24
C GLU A 424 -16.90 1.13 -24.60
N PRO A 425 -15.79 0.41 -24.26
CA PRO A 425 -15.63 -1.00 -24.62
C PRO A 425 -16.69 -1.93 -24.00
N TYR A 426 -17.29 -1.52 -22.89
CA TYR A 426 -18.23 -2.32 -22.10
C TYR A 426 -19.68 -1.83 -22.20
N SER A 427 -19.88 -0.53 -22.46
CA SER A 427 -21.18 0.06 -22.77
C SER A 427 -21.05 1.32 -23.62
N GLN A 428 -21.32 1.18 -24.92
CA GLN A 428 -21.43 2.32 -25.84
C GLN A 428 -22.49 3.33 -25.37
N LYS A 429 -23.64 2.84 -24.88
CA LYS A 429 -24.74 3.74 -24.52
C LYS A 429 -24.41 4.56 -23.28
N THR A 430 -23.79 3.96 -22.27
CA THR A 430 -23.34 4.70 -21.09
C THR A 430 -22.24 5.71 -21.45
N SER A 431 -21.31 5.34 -22.33
CA SER A 431 -20.31 6.27 -22.88
C SER A 431 -20.99 7.46 -23.59
N ASP A 432 -21.91 7.19 -24.51
CA ASP A 432 -22.67 8.25 -25.19
C ASP A 432 -23.43 9.14 -24.19
N ASP A 433 -24.11 8.56 -23.20
CA ASP A 433 -24.86 9.29 -22.17
C ASP A 433 -23.94 10.19 -21.29
N LEU A 434 -22.72 9.73 -20.96
CA LEU A 434 -21.72 10.51 -20.22
C LEU A 434 -21.21 11.69 -21.04
N SER A 435 -20.83 11.45 -22.30
CA SER A 435 -20.37 12.49 -23.22
C SER A 435 -21.47 13.53 -23.46
N GLU A 436 -22.72 13.09 -23.63
CA GLU A 436 -23.88 13.98 -23.76
C GLU A 436 -24.11 14.81 -22.50
N LEU A 437 -23.91 14.23 -21.29
CA LEU A 437 -24.01 14.98 -20.04
C LEU A 437 -22.91 16.05 -19.95
N ALA A 438 -21.65 15.70 -20.25
CA ALA A 438 -20.51 16.62 -20.21
C ALA A 438 -20.71 17.85 -21.10
N GLU A 439 -21.35 17.68 -22.26
CA GLU A 439 -21.66 18.76 -23.21
C GLU A 439 -23.10 19.32 -23.09
N SER A 440 -23.85 18.91 -22.06
CA SER A 440 -25.27 19.26 -21.95
C SER A 440 -25.49 20.74 -21.58
N LEU A 441 -26.67 21.25 -21.94
CA LEU A 441 -27.14 22.56 -21.45
C LEU A 441 -27.21 22.62 -19.92
N LEU A 442 -27.42 21.49 -19.24
CA LEU A 442 -27.44 21.43 -17.78
C LEU A 442 -26.03 21.73 -17.23
N THR A 443 -25.00 21.09 -17.78
CA THR A 443 -23.60 21.31 -17.41
C THR A 443 -23.16 22.75 -17.67
N GLU A 444 -23.45 23.30 -18.87
CA GLU A 444 -23.16 24.71 -19.17
C GLU A 444 -23.89 25.67 -18.21
N GLN A 445 -25.13 25.37 -17.83
CA GLN A 445 -25.89 26.18 -16.88
C GLN A 445 -25.34 26.10 -15.46
N THR A 446 -24.87 24.94 -15.03
CA THR A 446 -24.21 24.76 -13.72
C THR A 446 -22.94 25.60 -13.65
N GLU A 447 -22.05 25.47 -14.63
CA GLU A 447 -20.80 26.24 -14.74
C GLU A 447 -21.09 27.75 -14.69
N SER A 448 -22.05 28.21 -15.51
CA SER A 448 -22.47 29.61 -15.54
C SER A 448 -23.04 30.07 -14.19
N SER A 449 -23.79 29.23 -13.47
CA SER A 449 -24.41 29.60 -12.19
C SER A 449 -23.37 29.69 -11.07
N LEU A 450 -22.39 28.78 -11.03
CA LEU A 450 -21.25 28.85 -10.11
C LEU A 450 -20.41 30.13 -10.38
N MET A 451 -20.12 30.42 -11.66
CA MET A 451 -19.40 31.62 -12.05
C MET A 451 -20.16 32.91 -11.69
N GLU A 452 -21.48 32.96 -11.92
CA GLU A 452 -22.32 34.09 -11.52
C GLU A 452 -22.37 34.27 -10.00
N THR A 453 -22.41 33.18 -9.23
CA THR A 453 -22.39 33.23 -7.77
C THR A 453 -21.08 33.87 -7.28
N MET A 454 -19.94 33.41 -7.80
CA MET A 454 -18.61 33.95 -7.48
C MET A 454 -18.51 35.44 -7.82
N GLU A 455 -18.95 35.86 -9.00
CA GLU A 455 -18.92 37.26 -9.43
C GLU A 455 -19.83 38.13 -8.54
N ASN A 456 -21.04 37.66 -8.23
CA ASN A 456 -21.99 38.39 -7.39
C ASN A 456 -21.51 38.53 -5.94
N LEU A 457 -20.88 37.49 -5.37
CA LEU A 457 -20.26 37.57 -4.04
C LEU A 457 -19.14 38.62 -4.02
N SER A 458 -18.28 38.62 -5.05
CA SER A 458 -17.19 39.60 -5.21
C SER A 458 -17.69 41.04 -5.36
N GLN A 459 -18.86 41.21 -6.00
CA GLN A 459 -19.52 42.51 -6.19
C GLN A 459 -20.47 42.91 -5.04
N GLN A 460 -20.57 42.10 -3.98
CA GLN A 460 -21.51 42.27 -2.85
C GLN A 460 -23.00 42.24 -3.25
N ASN A 461 -23.35 41.65 -4.38
CA ASN A 461 -24.73 41.48 -4.85
C ASN A 461 -25.38 40.24 -4.23
N LEU A 462 -25.63 40.26 -2.91
CA LEU A 462 -26.06 39.08 -2.14
C LEU A 462 -27.33 38.41 -2.67
N GLN A 463 -28.34 39.18 -3.10
CA GLN A 463 -29.59 38.61 -3.59
C GLN A 463 -29.39 37.80 -4.88
N GLN A 464 -28.53 38.28 -5.78
CA GLN A 464 -28.20 37.59 -7.02
C GLN A 464 -27.30 36.38 -6.74
N ALA A 465 -26.34 36.50 -5.82
CA ALA A 465 -25.52 35.38 -5.36
C ALA A 465 -26.38 34.24 -4.79
N GLN A 466 -27.37 34.56 -3.94
CA GLN A 466 -28.31 33.56 -3.40
C GLN A 466 -29.08 32.84 -4.51
N ASN A 467 -29.65 33.59 -5.47
CA ASN A 467 -30.42 32.98 -6.56
C ASN A 467 -29.55 32.08 -7.48
N SER A 468 -28.31 32.50 -7.75
CA SER A 468 -27.39 31.74 -8.61
C SER A 468 -26.83 30.51 -7.89
N SER A 469 -26.58 30.60 -6.58
CA SER A 469 -26.15 29.48 -5.73
C SER A 469 -27.27 28.44 -5.57
N GLU A 470 -28.53 28.86 -5.38
CA GLU A 470 -29.68 27.95 -5.36
C GLU A 470 -29.83 27.22 -6.71
N GLN A 471 -29.64 27.94 -7.82
CA GLN A 471 -29.71 27.35 -9.16
C GLN A 471 -28.57 26.35 -9.43
N SER A 472 -27.32 26.64 -9.02
CA SER A 472 -26.22 25.70 -9.17
C SER A 472 -26.46 24.44 -8.33
N LEU A 473 -26.99 24.58 -7.11
CA LEU A 473 -27.34 23.45 -6.25
C LEU A 473 -28.42 22.54 -6.86
N ASP A 474 -29.49 23.12 -7.39
CA ASP A 474 -30.55 22.37 -8.09
C ASP A 474 -30.00 21.63 -9.31
N ASN A 475 -29.10 22.26 -10.07
CA ASN A 475 -28.49 21.63 -11.24
C ASN A 475 -27.55 20.48 -10.86
N LEU A 476 -26.68 20.67 -9.85
CA LEU A 476 -25.80 19.61 -9.33
C LEU A 476 -26.63 18.41 -8.84
N GLN A 477 -27.76 18.65 -8.18
CA GLN A 477 -28.66 17.58 -7.77
C GLN A 477 -29.24 16.80 -8.96
N MET A 478 -29.62 17.49 -10.04
CA MET A 478 -30.10 16.84 -11.28
C MET A 478 -28.99 16.03 -11.95
N MET A 479 -27.76 16.55 -12.01
CA MET A 479 -26.60 15.85 -12.57
C MET A 479 -26.26 14.59 -11.76
N MET A 480 -26.23 14.69 -10.43
CA MET A 480 -26.02 13.54 -9.54
C MET A 480 -27.08 12.44 -9.77
N GLN A 481 -28.35 12.80 -9.97
CA GLN A 481 -29.40 11.85 -10.31
C GLN A 481 -29.19 11.18 -11.68
N GLN A 482 -28.69 11.91 -12.67
CA GLN A 482 -28.37 11.37 -14.00
C GLN A 482 -27.17 10.43 -13.93
N LEU A 483 -26.10 10.80 -13.22
CA LEU A 483 -24.93 9.94 -13.00
C LEU A 483 -25.30 8.64 -12.28
N MET A 484 -26.13 8.71 -11.23
CA MET A 484 -26.62 7.51 -10.54
C MET A 484 -27.43 6.60 -11.47
N GLN A 485 -28.24 7.17 -12.38
CA GLN A 485 -28.97 6.40 -13.38
C GLN A 485 -28.02 5.76 -14.40
N MET A 486 -27.00 6.49 -14.86
CA MET A 486 -26.00 5.98 -15.78
C MET A 486 -25.17 4.85 -15.17
N GLN A 487 -24.74 4.99 -13.92
CA GLN A 487 -24.02 3.93 -13.18
C GLN A 487 -24.90 2.67 -13.04
N GLN A 488 -26.18 2.83 -12.68
CA GLN A 488 -27.11 1.71 -12.61
C GLN A 488 -27.34 1.07 -13.98
N GLN A 489 -27.43 1.87 -15.04
CA GLN A 489 -27.58 1.40 -16.41
C GLN A 489 -26.34 0.64 -16.87
N PHE A 490 -25.15 1.15 -16.58
CA PHE A 490 -23.87 0.51 -16.87
C PHE A 490 -23.80 -0.89 -16.26
N GLN A 491 -24.14 -1.01 -14.97
CA GLN A 491 -24.22 -2.30 -14.29
C GLN A 491 -25.25 -3.25 -14.94
N GLN A 492 -26.42 -2.74 -15.33
CA GLN A 492 -27.45 -3.56 -15.98
C GLN A 492 -27.06 -4.03 -17.38
N GLU A 493 -26.46 -3.16 -18.19
CA GLU A 493 -26.08 -3.45 -19.57
C GLU A 493 -24.93 -4.44 -19.63
N THR A 494 -23.90 -4.23 -18.80
CA THR A 494 -22.77 -5.18 -18.68
C THR A 494 -23.24 -6.55 -18.20
N VAL A 495 -24.19 -6.62 -17.24
CA VAL A 495 -24.83 -7.89 -16.83
C VAL A 495 -25.63 -8.50 -17.98
N ALA A 496 -26.42 -7.71 -18.70
CA ALA A 496 -27.27 -8.22 -19.78
C ALA A 496 -26.45 -8.78 -20.94
N GLU A 497 -25.37 -8.10 -21.32
CA GLU A 497 -24.43 -8.56 -22.34
C GLU A 497 -23.82 -9.91 -21.92
N MET A 498 -23.31 -10.00 -20.69
CA MET A 498 -22.71 -11.22 -20.18
C MET A 498 -23.70 -12.37 -20.11
N VAL A 499 -24.92 -12.11 -19.64
CA VAL A 499 -26.01 -13.10 -19.65
C VAL A 499 -26.31 -13.56 -21.08
N ALA A 500 -26.30 -12.68 -22.08
CA ALA A 500 -26.51 -13.07 -23.47
C ALA A 500 -25.40 -14.01 -23.99
N LYS A 501 -24.13 -13.74 -23.67
CA LYS A 501 -22.99 -14.62 -23.98
C LYS A 501 -23.16 -16.01 -23.34
N PHE A 502 -23.57 -16.06 -22.06
CA PHE A 502 -23.86 -17.32 -21.37
C PHE A 502 -25.07 -18.06 -21.94
N GLN A 503 -26.13 -17.35 -22.34
CA GLN A 503 -27.31 -17.95 -22.97
C GLN A 503 -26.97 -18.61 -24.29
N ALA A 504 -26.11 -17.99 -25.11
CA ALA A 504 -25.64 -18.56 -26.37
C ALA A 504 -24.88 -19.87 -26.14
N LEU A 505 -23.90 -19.87 -25.22
CA LEU A 505 -23.17 -21.08 -24.84
C LEU A 505 -24.10 -22.17 -24.30
N MET A 506 -25.05 -21.81 -23.44
CA MET A 506 -26.02 -22.75 -22.88
C MET A 506 -26.90 -23.37 -23.99
N GLN A 507 -27.36 -22.56 -24.94
CA GLN A 507 -28.17 -23.03 -26.08
C GLN A 507 -27.37 -24.00 -26.95
N ASP A 508 -26.11 -23.68 -27.22
CA ASP A 508 -25.19 -24.50 -27.98
C ASP A 508 -24.93 -25.86 -27.29
N MET A 509 -24.73 -25.86 -25.97
CA MET A 509 -24.58 -27.09 -25.19
C MET A 509 -25.85 -27.96 -25.21
N LEU A 510 -27.03 -27.35 -25.06
CA LEU A 510 -28.30 -28.08 -25.13
C LEU A 510 -28.55 -28.65 -26.52
N TYR A 511 -28.21 -27.90 -27.57
CA TYR A 511 -28.27 -28.38 -28.95
C TYR A 511 -27.34 -29.57 -29.17
N LEU A 512 -26.09 -29.47 -28.71
CA LEU A 512 -25.10 -30.53 -28.80
C LEU A 512 -25.53 -31.77 -28.01
N SER A 513 -26.12 -31.60 -26.83
CA SER A 513 -26.68 -32.71 -26.03
C SER A 513 -27.82 -33.40 -26.79
N SER A 514 -28.66 -32.65 -27.50
CA SER A 514 -29.73 -33.22 -28.34
C SER A 514 -29.16 -33.99 -29.55
N GLN A 515 -28.11 -33.48 -30.20
CA GLN A 515 -27.43 -34.19 -31.28
C GLN A 515 -26.77 -35.49 -30.80
N GLU A 516 -26.14 -35.45 -29.63
CA GLU A 516 -25.53 -36.63 -29.00
C GLU A 516 -26.60 -37.68 -28.63
N GLU A 517 -27.78 -37.25 -28.16
CA GLU A 517 -28.91 -38.15 -27.90
C GLU A 517 -29.39 -38.84 -29.18
N GLN A 518 -29.53 -38.08 -30.27
CA GLN A 518 -29.92 -38.61 -31.57
C GLN A 518 -28.88 -39.61 -32.09
N LEU A 519 -27.60 -39.25 -32.03
CA LEU A 519 -26.50 -40.13 -32.44
C LEU A 519 -26.48 -41.41 -31.60
N ARG A 520 -26.73 -41.31 -30.29
CA ARG A 520 -26.86 -42.47 -29.41
C ARG A 520 -28.01 -43.39 -29.82
N SER A 521 -29.16 -42.84 -30.21
CA SER A 521 -30.29 -43.63 -30.71
C SER A 521 -29.91 -44.39 -31.98
N ASP A 522 -29.21 -43.73 -32.91
CA ASP A 522 -28.71 -44.34 -34.14
C ASP A 522 -27.70 -45.46 -33.85
N VAL A 523 -26.76 -45.23 -32.92
CA VAL A 523 -25.79 -46.24 -32.45
C VAL A 523 -26.51 -47.44 -31.85
N LYS A 524 -27.52 -47.23 -30.99
CA LYS A 524 -28.31 -48.30 -30.37
C LYS A 524 -29.03 -49.17 -31.39
N SER A 525 -29.44 -48.61 -32.53
CA SER A 525 -30.09 -49.32 -33.63
C SER A 525 -29.10 -50.09 -34.53
N ALA A 526 -27.81 -49.80 -34.45
CA ALA A 526 -26.79 -50.39 -35.31
C ALA A 526 -26.30 -51.75 -34.79
N SER A 527 -26.14 -52.71 -35.70
CA SER A 527 -25.48 -53.99 -35.40
C SER A 527 -23.95 -53.84 -35.38
N ARG A 528 -23.25 -54.65 -34.57
CA ARG A 528 -21.77 -54.69 -34.46
C ARG A 528 -21.06 -54.88 -35.81
N ASN A 529 -21.72 -55.55 -36.75
CA ASN A 529 -21.17 -55.81 -38.09
C ASN A 529 -21.60 -54.77 -39.13
N SER A 530 -22.35 -53.73 -38.74
CA SER A 530 -22.86 -52.73 -39.66
C SER A 530 -21.71 -51.89 -40.26
N PRO A 531 -21.69 -51.65 -41.58
CA PRO A 531 -20.77 -50.70 -42.19
C PRO A 531 -21.06 -49.25 -41.77
N ARG A 532 -22.27 -48.96 -41.25
CA ARG A 532 -22.67 -47.62 -40.76
C ARG A 532 -21.90 -47.17 -39.52
N LEU A 533 -21.24 -48.07 -38.78
CA LEU A 533 -20.48 -47.70 -37.57
C LEU A 533 -19.35 -46.70 -37.85
N ARG A 534 -18.73 -46.77 -39.03
CA ARG A 534 -17.70 -45.81 -39.45
C ARG A 534 -18.29 -44.42 -39.69
N GLU A 535 -19.49 -44.34 -40.24
CA GLU A 535 -20.22 -43.08 -40.42
C GLU A 535 -20.63 -42.49 -39.05
N LEU A 536 -21.11 -43.32 -38.13
CA LEU A 536 -21.47 -42.89 -36.77
C LEU A 536 -20.25 -42.40 -35.97
N ALA A 537 -19.09 -43.04 -36.13
CA ALA A 537 -17.83 -42.57 -35.53
C ALA A 537 -17.40 -41.21 -36.11
N ALA A 538 -17.59 -40.98 -37.42
CA ALA A 538 -17.32 -39.69 -38.03
C ALA A 538 -18.29 -38.60 -37.53
N ARG A 539 -19.57 -38.92 -37.35
CA ARG A 539 -20.53 -38.01 -36.71
C ARG A 539 -20.15 -37.70 -35.27
N GLN A 540 -19.69 -38.70 -34.50
CA GLN A 540 -19.19 -38.48 -33.14
C GLN A 540 -18.00 -37.51 -33.11
N GLN A 541 -17.08 -37.62 -34.08
CA GLN A 541 -15.96 -36.67 -34.20
C GLN A 541 -16.47 -35.24 -34.45
N ILE A 542 -17.45 -35.05 -35.33
CA ILE A 542 -18.01 -33.72 -35.61
C ILE A 542 -18.61 -33.10 -34.34
N LEU A 543 -19.36 -33.86 -33.54
CA LEU A 543 -19.91 -33.38 -32.27
C LEU A 543 -18.81 -33.03 -31.26
N GLN A 544 -17.72 -33.81 -31.25
CA GLN A 544 -16.56 -33.50 -30.42
C GLN A 544 -15.83 -32.22 -30.87
N ASP A 545 -15.68 -32.00 -32.18
CA ASP A 545 -15.07 -30.77 -32.72
C ASP A 545 -15.94 -29.54 -32.38
N GLN A 546 -17.27 -29.68 -32.41
CA GLN A 546 -18.20 -28.64 -31.96
C GLN A 546 -18.05 -28.35 -30.46
N LEU A 547 -17.89 -29.38 -29.63
CA LEU A 547 -17.60 -29.20 -28.20
C LEU A 547 -16.27 -28.46 -27.98
N GLN A 548 -15.25 -28.72 -28.80
CA GLN A 548 -13.98 -28.01 -28.74
C GLN A 548 -14.13 -26.52 -29.09
N SER A 549 -14.93 -26.19 -30.09
CA SER A 549 -15.25 -24.79 -30.39
C SER A 549 -15.95 -24.10 -29.21
N MET A 550 -16.88 -24.78 -28.54
CA MET A 550 -17.57 -24.25 -27.36
C MET A 550 -16.62 -24.11 -26.16
N MET A 551 -15.66 -25.02 -25.99
CA MET A 551 -14.59 -24.89 -24.99
C MET A 551 -13.78 -23.61 -25.23
N ASN A 552 -13.37 -23.35 -26.47
CA ASN A 552 -12.61 -22.15 -26.79
C ASN A 552 -13.41 -20.87 -26.53
N GLN A 553 -14.71 -20.85 -26.87
CA GLN A 553 -15.60 -19.72 -26.55
C GLN A 553 -15.78 -19.52 -25.04
N MET A 554 -15.84 -20.62 -24.28
CA MET A 554 -15.91 -20.57 -22.83
C MET A 554 -14.61 -20.03 -22.20
N ILE A 555 -13.45 -20.39 -22.73
CA ILE A 555 -12.15 -19.86 -22.31
C ILE A 555 -12.08 -18.36 -22.59
N GLU A 556 -12.48 -17.94 -23.78
CA GLU A 556 -12.53 -16.51 -24.12
C GLU A 556 -13.47 -15.76 -23.18
N LEU A 557 -14.64 -16.32 -22.89
CA LEU A 557 -15.57 -15.72 -21.93
C LEU A 557 -15.02 -15.69 -20.50
N SER A 558 -14.18 -16.65 -20.13
CA SER A 558 -13.53 -16.65 -18.80
C SER A 558 -12.50 -15.53 -18.63
N LYS A 559 -12.00 -14.95 -19.73
CA LYS A 559 -11.15 -13.75 -19.66
C LYS A 559 -11.93 -12.50 -19.21
N GLU A 560 -13.23 -12.47 -19.49
CA GLU A 560 -14.10 -11.33 -19.19
C GLU A 560 -14.86 -11.48 -17.84
N THR A 561 -14.92 -12.68 -17.26
CA THR A 561 -15.70 -12.96 -16.04
C THR A 561 -15.28 -14.21 -15.26
N PHE A 562 -15.37 -14.15 -13.93
CA PHE A 562 -15.19 -15.29 -13.01
C PHE A 562 -16.41 -16.23 -12.93
N ALA A 563 -17.49 -15.90 -13.63
CA ALA A 563 -18.70 -16.70 -13.56
C ALA A 563 -18.64 -18.05 -14.28
N ILE A 564 -17.58 -18.32 -15.05
CA ILE A 564 -17.30 -19.65 -15.57
C ILE A 564 -16.77 -20.52 -14.42
N THR A 565 -17.72 -21.10 -13.69
CA THR A 565 -17.45 -21.93 -12.51
C THR A 565 -16.81 -23.27 -12.87
N PRO A 566 -16.08 -23.90 -11.94
CA PRO A 566 -15.50 -25.23 -12.15
C PRO A 566 -16.54 -26.31 -12.49
N GLU A 567 -17.77 -26.20 -11.96
CA GLU A 567 -18.87 -27.09 -12.31
C GLU A 567 -19.20 -27.08 -13.79
N ILE A 568 -19.07 -25.91 -14.44
CA ILE A 568 -19.26 -25.75 -15.89
C ILE A 568 -18.12 -26.45 -16.62
N GLY A 569 -16.87 -26.18 -16.24
CA GLY A 569 -15.68 -26.83 -16.80
C GLY A 569 -15.73 -28.36 -16.68
N ARG A 570 -16.19 -28.89 -15.53
CA ARG A 570 -16.42 -30.33 -15.30
C ARG A 570 -17.36 -30.94 -16.33
N GLY A 571 -18.52 -30.30 -16.52
CA GLY A 571 -19.54 -30.81 -17.40
C GLY A 571 -19.00 -30.92 -18.83
N VAL A 572 -18.25 -29.92 -19.26
CA VAL A 572 -17.59 -29.90 -20.58
C VAL A 572 -16.47 -30.95 -20.69
N GLY A 573 -15.60 -31.08 -19.68
CA GLY A 573 -14.55 -32.10 -19.67
C GLY A 573 -15.11 -33.53 -19.67
N LYS A 574 -16.15 -33.79 -18.88
CA LYS A 574 -16.92 -35.05 -18.87
C LYS A 574 -17.56 -35.32 -20.23
N ALA A 575 -18.11 -34.29 -20.86
CA ALA A 575 -18.64 -34.37 -22.21
C ALA A 575 -17.57 -34.81 -23.22
N ASN A 576 -16.43 -34.13 -23.23
CA ASN A 576 -15.33 -34.41 -24.16
C ASN A 576 -14.76 -35.81 -23.98
N ALA A 577 -14.50 -36.22 -22.73
CA ALA A 577 -14.02 -37.57 -22.42
C ALA A 577 -15.04 -38.66 -22.85
N GLY A 578 -16.34 -38.41 -22.61
CA GLY A 578 -17.42 -39.28 -23.06
C GLY A 578 -17.47 -39.43 -24.58
N MET A 579 -17.38 -38.32 -25.31
CA MET A 579 -17.39 -38.31 -26.79
C MET A 579 -16.14 -38.99 -27.37
N GLN A 580 -14.97 -38.74 -26.80
CA GLN A 580 -13.71 -39.38 -27.20
C GLN A 580 -13.78 -40.90 -27.03
N GLU A 581 -14.28 -41.36 -25.88
CA GLU A 581 -14.40 -42.80 -25.62
C GLU A 581 -15.50 -43.43 -26.48
N ALA A 582 -16.61 -42.74 -26.71
CA ALA A 582 -17.65 -43.18 -27.64
C ALA A 582 -17.09 -43.40 -29.05
N LYS A 583 -16.29 -42.44 -29.57
CA LYS A 583 -15.61 -42.54 -30.86
C LYS A 583 -14.68 -43.75 -30.94
N ASN A 584 -13.87 -43.98 -29.91
CA ASN A 584 -12.98 -45.15 -29.84
C ASN A 584 -13.79 -46.45 -29.85
N LYS A 585 -14.83 -46.56 -29.02
CA LYS A 585 -15.69 -47.75 -28.95
C LYS A 585 -16.49 -48.00 -30.23
N LEU A 586 -16.87 -46.96 -30.97
CA LEU A 586 -17.50 -47.11 -32.30
C LEU A 586 -16.51 -47.67 -33.33
N THR A 587 -15.25 -47.21 -33.28
CA THR A 587 -14.16 -47.71 -34.13
C THR A 587 -13.83 -49.18 -33.82
N ASP A 588 -13.86 -49.55 -32.54
CA ASP A 588 -13.69 -50.92 -32.05
C ASP A 588 -14.93 -51.82 -32.23
N ARG A 589 -16.01 -51.28 -32.81
CA ARG A 589 -17.31 -51.95 -33.03
C ARG A 589 -18.01 -52.41 -31.74
N ASN A 590 -17.71 -51.75 -30.61
CA ASN A 590 -18.34 -51.99 -29.32
C ASN A 590 -19.52 -51.03 -29.06
N VAL A 591 -20.60 -51.25 -29.81
CA VAL A 591 -21.83 -50.42 -29.81
C VAL A 591 -22.42 -50.19 -28.41
N SER A 592 -22.41 -51.22 -27.55
CA SER A 592 -23.01 -51.12 -26.22
C SER A 592 -22.21 -50.23 -25.27
N GLN A 593 -20.89 -50.20 -25.39
CA GLN A 593 -20.05 -49.32 -24.56
C GLN A 593 -20.02 -47.92 -25.15
N ALA A 594 -20.01 -47.78 -26.47
CA ALA A 594 -20.17 -46.49 -27.13
C ALA A 594 -21.42 -45.75 -26.62
N GLY A 595 -22.58 -46.41 -26.62
CA GLY A 595 -23.82 -45.80 -26.12
C GLY A 595 -23.79 -45.35 -24.65
N LYS A 596 -22.99 -46.00 -23.79
CA LYS A 596 -22.79 -45.58 -22.40
C LYS A 596 -21.85 -44.38 -22.28
N SER A 597 -20.82 -44.32 -23.11
CA SER A 597 -19.94 -43.16 -23.18
C SER A 597 -20.69 -41.93 -23.72
N GLN A 598 -21.62 -42.12 -24.66
CA GLN A 598 -22.53 -41.08 -25.13
C GLN A 598 -23.52 -40.64 -24.04
N ASP A 599 -24.00 -41.56 -23.18
CA ASP A 599 -24.80 -41.20 -21.99
C ASP A 599 -24.02 -40.29 -21.04
N ALA A 600 -22.75 -40.63 -20.76
CA ALA A 600 -21.87 -39.80 -19.94
C ALA A 600 -21.59 -38.44 -20.60
N ALA A 601 -21.47 -38.41 -21.93
CA ALA A 601 -21.26 -37.18 -22.68
C ALA A 601 -22.46 -36.22 -22.55
N MET A 602 -23.68 -36.72 -22.76
CA MET A 602 -24.92 -35.95 -22.55
C MET A 602 -25.06 -35.48 -21.11
N GLU A 603 -24.72 -36.31 -20.13
CA GLU A 603 -24.77 -35.93 -18.72
C GLU A 603 -23.85 -34.73 -18.43
N GLY A 604 -22.62 -34.75 -18.96
CA GLY A 604 -21.68 -33.63 -18.86
C GLY A 604 -22.19 -32.35 -19.52
N LEU A 605 -22.74 -32.43 -20.74
CA LEU A 605 -23.29 -31.27 -21.44
C LEU A 605 -24.45 -30.61 -20.67
N ASN A 606 -25.33 -31.43 -20.08
CA ASN A 606 -26.46 -30.92 -19.29
C ASN A 606 -26.01 -30.34 -17.93
N GLU A 607 -24.98 -30.93 -17.30
CA GLU A 607 -24.36 -30.36 -16.09
C GLU A 607 -23.74 -29.00 -16.38
N ALA A 608 -23.01 -28.86 -17.49
CA ALA A 608 -22.41 -27.59 -17.90
C ALA A 608 -23.48 -26.54 -18.23
N ALA A 609 -24.53 -26.91 -18.97
CA ALA A 609 -25.65 -26.02 -19.26
C ALA A 609 -26.37 -25.54 -17.99
N LEU A 610 -26.54 -26.42 -16.99
CA LEU A 610 -27.12 -26.04 -15.70
C LEU A 610 -26.19 -25.11 -14.90
N GLY A 611 -24.88 -25.32 -14.96
CA GLY A 611 -23.89 -24.43 -14.37
C GLY A 611 -23.98 -23.02 -14.98
N LEU A 612 -23.99 -22.92 -16.32
CA LEU A 612 -24.16 -21.65 -17.04
C LEU A 612 -25.45 -20.95 -16.62
N PHE A 613 -26.55 -21.70 -16.49
CA PHE A 613 -27.82 -21.16 -16.00
C PHE A 613 -27.72 -20.57 -14.58
N ASN A 614 -27.08 -21.28 -13.65
CA ASN A 614 -26.91 -20.80 -12.28
C ASN A 614 -26.02 -19.56 -12.21
N SER A 615 -24.96 -19.51 -13.03
CA SER A 615 -24.08 -18.34 -13.14
C SER A 615 -24.85 -17.12 -13.64
N MET A 616 -25.64 -17.27 -14.71
CA MET A 616 -26.52 -16.19 -15.21
C MET A 616 -27.50 -15.70 -14.15
N GLN A 617 -28.15 -16.64 -13.45
CA GLN A 617 -29.11 -16.29 -12.39
C GLN A 617 -28.43 -15.53 -11.25
N SER A 618 -27.17 -15.86 -10.94
CA SER A 618 -26.40 -15.20 -9.90
C SER A 618 -26.00 -13.80 -10.31
N MET A 619 -25.49 -13.59 -11.54
CA MET A 619 -25.20 -12.25 -12.08
C MET A 619 -26.44 -11.34 -12.04
N GLN A 620 -27.61 -11.87 -12.43
CA GLN A 620 -28.86 -11.11 -12.39
C GLN A 620 -29.31 -10.75 -10.96
N GLN A 621 -28.96 -11.58 -9.97
CA GLN A 621 -29.27 -11.30 -8.56
C GLN A 621 -28.32 -10.29 -7.94
N THR A 622 -27.03 -10.35 -8.32
CA THR A 622 -25.97 -9.53 -7.74
C THR A 622 -25.81 -8.20 -8.48
N GLY A 623 -26.35 -8.08 -9.70
CA GLY A 623 -26.19 -6.88 -10.52
C GLY A 623 -24.77 -6.69 -11.05
N SER A 624 -23.93 -7.74 -11.00
CA SER A 624 -22.54 -7.68 -11.44
C SER A 624 -22.23 -8.78 -12.46
N ALA A 625 -21.64 -8.37 -13.58
CA ALA A 625 -21.22 -9.29 -14.65
C ALA A 625 -19.84 -9.90 -14.42
N SER A 626 -19.08 -9.43 -13.42
CA SER A 626 -17.76 -10.00 -13.08
C SER A 626 -17.85 -11.44 -12.57
N GLY A 627 -19.05 -11.89 -12.14
CA GLY A 627 -19.27 -13.26 -11.67
C GLY A 627 -18.69 -13.56 -10.28
N TYR A 628 -18.04 -12.57 -9.68
CA TYR A 628 -17.20 -12.74 -8.51
C TYR A 628 -17.99 -13.14 -7.25
N ALA A 629 -19.16 -12.54 -7.03
CA ALA A 629 -20.05 -12.91 -5.92
C ALA A 629 -20.45 -14.41 -5.91
N GLN A 630 -20.49 -15.05 -7.08
CA GLN A 630 -20.77 -16.48 -7.20
C GLN A 630 -19.57 -17.34 -6.76
N PHE A 631 -18.35 -16.89 -7.07
CA PHE A 631 -17.12 -17.50 -6.60
C PHE A 631 -17.02 -17.44 -5.05
N LEU A 632 -17.30 -16.29 -4.44
CA LEU A 632 -17.34 -16.15 -2.98
C LEU A 632 -18.35 -17.07 -2.30
N LYS A 633 -19.57 -17.15 -2.85
CA LYS A 633 -20.63 -18.00 -2.31
C LYS A 633 -20.24 -19.48 -2.32
N MET A 634 -19.49 -19.90 -3.33
CA MET A 634 -18.94 -21.25 -3.42
C MET A 634 -17.89 -21.50 -2.33
N MET A 635 -16.96 -20.57 -2.11
CA MET A 635 -15.98 -20.63 -1.01
C MET A 635 -16.67 -20.66 0.36
N GLN A 636 -17.69 -19.83 0.57
CA GLN A 636 -18.51 -19.78 1.79
C GLN A 636 -19.15 -21.13 2.10
N GLN A 637 -19.68 -21.79 1.08
CA GLN A 637 -20.27 -23.12 1.23
C GLN A 637 -19.22 -24.18 1.63
N MET A 638 -18.01 -24.12 1.07
CA MET A 638 -16.93 -25.05 1.41
C MET A 638 -16.41 -24.83 2.83
N ALA A 639 -16.20 -23.57 3.25
CA ALA A 639 -15.81 -23.24 4.62
C ALA A 639 -16.86 -23.69 5.65
N GLY A 640 -18.15 -23.50 5.37
CA GLY A 640 -19.23 -23.99 6.24
C GLY A 640 -19.24 -25.51 6.40
N GLN A 641 -18.95 -26.26 5.33
CA GLN A 641 -18.79 -27.72 5.41
C GLN A 641 -17.55 -28.12 6.23
N GLN A 642 -16.44 -27.41 6.07
CA GLN A 642 -15.20 -27.63 6.82
C GLN A 642 -15.39 -27.30 8.32
N GLN A 643 -16.14 -26.24 8.65
CA GLN A 643 -16.49 -25.89 10.03
C GLN A 643 -17.29 -27.00 10.71
N GLY A 644 -18.24 -27.61 9.99
CA GLY A 644 -18.99 -28.77 10.46
C GLY A 644 -18.11 -29.99 10.74
N LEU A 645 -17.00 -30.17 10.01
CA LEU A 645 -16.01 -31.23 10.27
C LEU A 645 -15.17 -30.91 11.50
N ASN A 646 -14.75 -29.66 11.68
CA ASN A 646 -13.97 -29.23 12.84
C ASN A 646 -14.75 -29.43 14.15
N GLN A 647 -16.06 -29.16 14.14
CA GLN A 647 -16.94 -29.42 15.29
C GLN A 647 -17.06 -30.93 15.61
N GLN A 648 -17.19 -31.79 14.60
CA GLN A 648 -17.19 -33.24 14.79
C GLN A 648 -15.83 -33.74 15.33
N GLY A 649 -14.73 -33.13 14.88
CA GLY A 649 -13.38 -33.39 15.39
C GLY A 649 -13.20 -33.00 16.87
N LEU A 650 -13.73 -31.85 17.29
CA LEU A 650 -13.75 -31.42 18.69
C LEU A 650 -14.51 -32.41 19.58
N GLN A 651 -15.67 -32.90 19.13
CA GLN A 651 -16.45 -33.89 19.86
C GLN A 651 -15.73 -35.24 20.02
N LEU A 652 -14.89 -35.61 19.04
CA LEU A 652 -14.01 -36.77 19.11
C LEU A 652 -12.84 -36.59 20.08
N SER A 653 -12.29 -35.36 20.15
CA SER A 653 -11.18 -34.99 21.04
C SER A 653 -11.58 -35.02 22.53
N MET A 654 -12.85 -34.74 22.84
CA MET A 654 -13.39 -34.76 24.22
C MET A 654 -13.54 -36.17 24.85
N GLY A 655 -13.37 -37.25 24.07
CA GLY A 655 -13.23 -38.61 24.60
C GLY A 655 -14.46 -39.22 25.31
N GLN A 656 -15.64 -38.59 25.25
CA GLN A 656 -16.85 -39.02 25.98
C GLN A 656 -17.69 -40.09 25.27
N MET A 657 -17.24 -40.61 24.12
CA MET A 657 -18.00 -41.58 23.31
C MET A 657 -17.44 -43.00 23.39
N ALA A 658 -18.34 -43.99 23.27
CA ALA A 658 -17.96 -45.38 23.12
C ALA A 658 -17.15 -45.61 21.83
N ALA A 659 -16.17 -46.51 21.86
CA ALA A 659 -15.24 -46.77 20.76
C ALA A 659 -15.94 -47.08 19.40
N ALA A 660 -17.09 -47.76 19.43
CA ALA A 660 -17.88 -48.04 18.23
C ALA A 660 -18.50 -46.78 17.60
N ALA A 661 -18.96 -45.83 18.42
CA ALA A 661 -19.51 -44.56 17.97
C ALA A 661 -18.40 -43.64 17.42
N GLN A 662 -17.24 -43.61 18.08
CA GLN A 662 -16.04 -42.88 17.62
C GLN A 662 -15.56 -43.38 16.24
N GLN A 663 -15.58 -44.70 16.01
CA GLN A 663 -15.18 -45.27 14.74
C GLN A 663 -16.16 -44.99 13.60
N GLN A 664 -17.47 -44.95 13.90
CA GLN A 664 -18.49 -44.56 12.92
C GLN A 664 -18.36 -43.08 12.55
N MET A 665 -18.11 -42.21 13.53
CA MET A 665 -17.92 -40.78 13.31
C MET A 665 -16.67 -40.46 12.49
N MET A 666 -15.53 -41.12 12.77
CA MET A 666 -14.33 -40.98 11.93
C MET A 666 -14.56 -41.39 10.47
N ARG A 667 -15.37 -42.43 10.21
CA ARG A 667 -15.72 -42.82 8.84
C ARG A 667 -16.57 -41.76 8.14
N GLN A 668 -17.51 -41.15 8.85
CA GLN A 668 -18.33 -40.07 8.32
C GLN A 668 -17.49 -38.81 8.04
N MET A 669 -16.59 -38.45 8.97
CA MET A 669 -15.66 -37.34 8.74
C MET A 669 -14.72 -37.61 7.57
N LEU A 670 -14.19 -38.84 7.44
CA LEU A 670 -13.36 -39.22 6.29
C LEU A 670 -14.12 -39.04 4.97
N GLN A 671 -15.36 -39.52 4.88
CA GLN A 671 -16.18 -39.35 3.67
C GLN A 671 -16.46 -37.88 3.35
N LYS A 672 -16.77 -37.07 4.37
CA LYS A 672 -17.01 -35.63 4.21
C LYS A 672 -15.73 -34.89 3.82
N GLN A 673 -14.60 -35.15 4.49
CA GLN A 673 -13.31 -34.55 4.18
C GLN A 673 -12.83 -34.94 2.78
N GLN A 674 -13.02 -36.19 2.36
CA GLN A 674 -12.78 -36.64 0.98
C GLN A 674 -13.72 -35.95 -0.01
N GLY A 675 -14.97 -35.68 0.37
CA GLY A 675 -15.90 -34.90 -0.43
C GLY A 675 -15.42 -33.48 -0.67
N ILE A 676 -15.08 -32.74 0.40
CA ILE A 676 -14.56 -31.36 0.30
C ILE A 676 -13.23 -31.34 -0.46
N ARG A 677 -12.30 -32.26 -0.13
CA ARG A 677 -11.02 -32.39 -0.84
C ARG A 677 -11.23 -32.66 -2.31
N LYS A 678 -12.17 -33.54 -2.66
CA LYS A 678 -12.47 -33.85 -4.05
C LYS A 678 -13.12 -32.66 -4.77
N SER A 679 -14.05 -31.93 -4.13
CA SER A 679 -14.60 -30.69 -4.70
C SER A 679 -13.52 -29.64 -4.94
N LEU A 680 -12.58 -29.49 -4.00
CA LEU A 680 -11.43 -28.59 -4.10
C LEU A 680 -10.40 -29.05 -5.16
N GLU A 681 -10.11 -30.35 -5.22
CA GLU A 681 -9.21 -30.98 -6.19
C GLU A 681 -9.81 -31.00 -7.60
N GLN A 682 -11.14 -31.04 -7.71
CA GLN A 682 -11.86 -30.90 -8.97
C GLN A 682 -11.89 -29.44 -9.41
N MET A 683 -12.12 -28.50 -8.49
CA MET A 683 -11.96 -27.06 -8.73
C MET A 683 -10.57 -26.76 -9.28
N MET A 684 -9.52 -27.29 -8.64
CA MET A 684 -8.16 -27.18 -9.13
C MET A 684 -7.99 -27.88 -10.49
N ASN A 685 -8.27 -29.19 -10.63
CA ASN A 685 -8.02 -29.97 -11.85
C ASN A 685 -8.88 -29.59 -13.08
N GLU A 686 -10.04 -28.97 -12.90
CA GLU A 686 -10.94 -28.56 -13.99
C GLU A 686 -10.57 -27.18 -14.54
N MET A 687 -9.94 -26.31 -13.74
CA MET A 687 -9.06 -25.28 -14.31
C MET A 687 -8.00 -26.00 -15.16
N ARG A 688 -7.29 -27.03 -14.63
CA ARG A 688 -6.11 -27.65 -15.29
C ARG A 688 -6.34 -28.23 -16.70
N HIS A 689 -7.59 -28.52 -17.10
CA HIS A 689 -7.93 -29.14 -18.38
C HIS A 689 -8.63 -28.18 -19.39
N SER A 690 -8.86 -26.92 -19.00
CA SER A 690 -9.18 -25.81 -19.92
C SER A 690 -7.95 -25.03 -20.38
N GLY A 691 -6.75 -25.49 -20.01
CA GLY A 691 -5.48 -24.80 -20.30
C GLY A 691 -4.91 -23.99 -19.13
N GLN A 692 -5.56 -23.95 -17.95
CA GLN A 692 -5.20 -23.05 -16.83
C GLN A 692 -4.96 -23.83 -15.53
N LYS A 693 -3.90 -23.68 -14.73
CA LYS A 693 -3.80 -24.42 -13.45
C LYS A 693 -3.78 -23.55 -12.17
N GLY A 694 -4.97 -23.17 -11.69
CA GLY A 694 -5.35 -23.20 -10.26
C GLY A 694 -4.82 -22.11 -9.30
N MET A 695 -5.74 -21.29 -8.77
CA MET A 695 -5.58 -20.40 -7.60
C MET A 695 -4.85 -21.07 -6.40
N GLY A 696 -3.71 -20.48 -6.01
CA GLY A 696 -2.70 -20.95 -5.06
C GLY A 696 -3.16 -21.36 -3.65
N ASP A 697 -4.08 -20.65 -2.96
CA ASP A 697 -4.47 -21.08 -1.60
C ASP A 697 -5.27 -22.41 -1.59
N LEU A 698 -5.87 -22.78 -2.73
CA LEU A 698 -6.59 -24.06 -2.87
C LEU A 698 -5.62 -25.26 -2.88
N GLY A 699 -4.38 -25.10 -3.33
CA GLY A 699 -3.36 -26.14 -3.30
C GLY A 699 -2.88 -26.46 -1.88
N GLY A 700 -2.61 -25.42 -1.09
CA GLY A 700 -2.26 -25.50 0.34
C GLY A 700 -3.38 -26.10 1.19
N ILE A 701 -4.62 -25.64 0.98
CA ILE A 701 -5.83 -26.23 1.56
C ILE A 701 -5.93 -27.73 1.18
N GLY A 702 -5.67 -28.07 -0.08
CA GLY A 702 -5.70 -29.44 -0.60
C GLY A 702 -4.68 -30.36 0.07
N LYS A 703 -3.43 -29.90 0.25
CA LYS A 703 -2.37 -30.65 0.93
C LYS A 703 -2.68 -30.88 2.41
N GLU A 704 -3.19 -29.87 3.11
CA GLU A 704 -3.61 -30.02 4.51
C GLU A 704 -4.79 -31.00 4.63
N MET A 705 -5.74 -30.97 3.69
CA MET A 705 -6.81 -31.95 3.61
C MET A 705 -6.32 -33.37 3.35
N ASP A 706 -5.32 -33.57 2.49
CA ASP A 706 -4.72 -34.88 2.24
C ASP A 706 -4.08 -35.48 3.49
N GLU A 707 -3.41 -34.65 4.29
CA GLU A 707 -2.84 -35.07 5.56
C GLU A 707 -3.93 -35.44 6.58
N VAL A 708 -5.03 -34.68 6.66
CA VAL A 708 -6.19 -35.02 7.49
C VAL A 708 -6.84 -36.34 7.03
N ILE A 709 -6.97 -36.55 5.71
CA ILE A 709 -7.50 -37.79 5.13
C ILE A 709 -6.61 -38.99 5.50
N LYS A 710 -5.28 -38.87 5.37
CA LYS A 710 -4.32 -39.92 5.77
C LYS A 710 -4.43 -40.28 7.25
N ASP A 711 -4.58 -39.28 8.12
CA ASP A 711 -4.75 -39.49 9.56
C ASP A 711 -6.05 -40.24 9.88
N LEU A 712 -7.18 -39.81 9.30
CA LEU A 712 -8.48 -40.45 9.47
C LEU A 712 -8.52 -41.89 8.93
N GLN A 713 -7.87 -42.17 7.80
CA GLN A 713 -7.72 -43.52 7.25
C GLN A 713 -6.94 -44.45 8.19
N ARG A 714 -5.89 -43.91 8.84
CA ARG A 714 -5.10 -44.63 9.86
C ARG A 714 -5.83 -44.76 11.20
N ARG A 715 -7.09 -44.30 11.29
CA ARG A 715 -7.93 -44.24 12.50
C ARG A 715 -7.27 -43.43 13.61
N ARG A 716 -6.53 -42.39 13.23
CA ARG A 716 -5.86 -41.48 14.15
C ARG A 716 -6.50 -40.10 14.03
N PHE A 717 -6.99 -39.58 15.14
CA PHE A 717 -7.41 -38.20 15.25
C PHE A 717 -6.62 -37.58 16.39
N THR A 718 -5.54 -36.87 16.05
CA THR A 718 -4.61 -36.30 17.02
C THR A 718 -4.82 -34.80 17.14
N ARG A 719 -4.22 -34.16 18.15
CA ARG A 719 -4.17 -32.70 18.25
C ARG A 719 -3.63 -32.06 16.97
N LYS A 720 -2.62 -32.67 16.34
CA LYS A 720 -2.08 -32.21 15.05
C LYS A 720 -3.14 -32.27 13.94
N THR A 721 -3.90 -33.36 13.85
CA THR A 721 -5.00 -33.52 12.87
C THR A 721 -6.10 -32.46 13.09
N GLN A 722 -6.41 -32.14 14.35
CA GLN A 722 -7.35 -31.08 14.73
C GLN A 722 -6.82 -29.69 14.35
N GLU A 723 -5.54 -29.40 14.59
CA GLU A 723 -4.87 -28.15 14.21
C GLU A 723 -4.79 -27.99 12.68
N ARG A 724 -4.59 -29.09 11.92
CA ARG A 724 -4.69 -29.08 10.45
C ARG A 724 -6.11 -28.73 9.99
N GLN A 725 -7.13 -29.36 10.58
CA GLN A 725 -8.54 -29.04 10.31
C GLN A 725 -8.89 -27.57 10.61
N GLN A 726 -8.36 -27.02 11.70
CA GLN A 726 -8.50 -25.60 12.04
C GLN A 726 -7.76 -24.68 11.08
N ARG A 727 -6.57 -25.05 10.58
CA ARG A 727 -5.86 -24.28 9.55
C ARG A 727 -6.51 -24.33 8.18
N ILE A 728 -7.09 -25.47 7.78
CA ILE A 728 -7.90 -25.59 6.55
C ILE A 728 -9.09 -24.64 6.63
N LEU A 729 -9.80 -24.65 7.76
CA LEU A 729 -10.91 -23.73 7.99
C LEU A 729 -10.42 -22.29 8.09
N SER A 730 -9.29 -22.02 8.76
CA SER A 730 -8.69 -20.69 8.87
C SER A 730 -8.43 -20.16 7.49
N ARG A 731 -7.67 -20.87 6.63
CA ARG A 731 -7.43 -20.45 5.23
C ARG A 731 -8.72 -20.20 4.45
N MET A 732 -9.64 -21.17 4.45
CA MET A 732 -10.97 -21.02 3.81
C MET A 732 -11.80 -19.86 4.35
N LEU A 733 -11.65 -19.56 5.64
CA LEU A 733 -12.29 -18.45 6.30
C LEU A 733 -11.46 -17.19 6.18
N ASP A 734 -10.14 -17.18 6.06
CA ASP A 734 -9.28 -16.00 5.97
C ASP A 734 -9.53 -15.36 4.60
N SER A 735 -9.70 -16.19 3.54
CA SER A 735 -10.37 -15.84 2.27
C SER A 735 -11.83 -15.35 2.42
N GLN A 736 -12.41 -15.36 3.62
CA GLN A 736 -13.73 -14.80 4.00
C GLN A 736 -13.68 -13.80 5.18
N THR A 737 -12.57 -13.67 5.92
CA THR A 737 -12.50 -13.01 7.23
C THR A 737 -11.71 -11.72 7.13
N SER A 738 -10.90 -11.57 6.08
CA SER A 738 -10.65 -10.24 5.48
C SER A 738 -11.96 -9.51 5.15
N MET A 739 -13.07 -10.24 4.97
CA MET A 739 -14.43 -9.69 4.76
C MET A 739 -15.36 -9.64 6.00
N THR A 740 -14.99 -10.16 7.18
CA THR A 740 -15.89 -10.15 8.36
C THR A 740 -15.31 -9.60 9.67
N GLN A 741 -14.10 -9.01 9.67
CA GLN A 741 -13.73 -8.04 10.70
C GLN A 741 -14.38 -6.66 10.48
N ARG A 742 -15.69 -6.64 10.22
CA ARG A 742 -16.58 -5.56 10.70
C ARG A 742 -17.28 -6.07 11.96
N GLY A 743 -16.53 -6.00 13.06
CA GLY A 743 -16.98 -6.33 14.41
C GLY A 743 -15.82 -6.34 15.39
N PHE A 744 -15.22 -5.17 15.63
CA PHE A 744 -14.29 -4.86 16.72
C PHE A 744 -13.48 -6.06 17.28
N LYS A 745 -12.28 -6.32 16.73
CA LYS A 745 -11.18 -6.61 17.66
C LYS A 745 -10.86 -5.29 18.34
N ASP A 746 -10.74 -5.31 19.67
CA ASP A 746 -10.14 -4.24 20.47
C ASP A 746 -8.65 -4.09 20.10
N GLU A 747 -8.35 -3.72 18.86
CA GLU A 747 -7.18 -2.94 18.56
C GLU A 747 -7.64 -1.51 18.42
N ARG A 748 -7.03 -0.68 19.27
CA ARG A 748 -7.41 0.67 19.61
C ARG A 748 -7.54 1.53 18.35
N LYS A 749 -8.77 1.68 17.81
CA LYS A 749 -9.11 2.86 17.01
C LYS A 749 -8.85 4.06 17.92
N SER A 750 -7.80 4.84 17.67
CA SER A 750 -7.63 6.13 18.32
C SER A 750 -8.65 7.10 17.73
N THR A 751 -9.89 6.99 18.20
CA THR A 751 -10.64 8.20 18.47
C THR A 751 -9.90 8.85 19.63
N SER A 752 -9.15 9.92 19.36
CA SER A 752 -8.73 10.82 20.42
C SER A 752 -10.02 11.31 21.07
N ALA A 753 -10.30 10.80 22.27
CA ALA A 753 -11.44 11.25 23.04
C ALA A 753 -11.29 12.76 23.26
N GLU A 754 -12.29 13.53 22.83
CA GLU A 754 -12.61 14.81 23.45
C GLU A 754 -13.00 14.54 24.91
N SER A 755 -12.00 14.37 25.78
CA SER A 755 -12.13 14.42 27.24
C SER A 755 -10.75 14.41 27.86
N MET A 756 -10.42 15.51 28.54
CA MET A 756 -9.33 15.62 29.51
C MET A 756 -9.44 14.50 30.56
N VAL A 757 -8.81 13.35 30.32
CA VAL A 757 -8.49 12.38 31.37
C VAL A 757 -7.08 11.88 31.12
N SER A 758 -6.14 12.37 31.95
CA SER A 758 -4.77 11.87 32.03
C SER A 758 -4.78 10.38 32.37
N PHE A 759 -4.63 9.52 31.37
CA PHE A 759 -4.44 8.09 31.55
C PHE A 759 -2.95 7.82 31.82
N GLU A 760 -2.58 7.75 33.10
CA GLU A 760 -1.33 7.08 33.50
C GLU A 760 -1.53 5.57 33.26
N GLY A 761 -0.85 5.03 32.26
CA GLY A 761 -0.83 3.59 31.98
C GLY A 761 -0.36 2.75 33.16
N PRO A 762 -0.42 1.41 33.09
CA PRO A 762 0.04 0.55 34.19
C PRO A 762 1.48 0.89 34.52
N GLY A 763 1.70 1.37 35.75
CA GLY A 763 2.97 1.96 36.17
C GLY A 763 4.16 1.07 35.84
N GLY A 764 5.07 1.58 35.01
CA GLY A 764 6.30 0.87 34.65
C GLY A 764 6.79 1.04 33.20
N LEU A 765 5.99 1.62 32.30
CA LEU A 765 6.46 1.94 30.94
C LEU A 765 7.16 3.32 30.94
N PRO A 766 8.41 3.44 30.44
CA PRO A 766 9.09 4.72 30.40
C PRO A 766 8.47 5.65 29.34
N ALA A 767 8.50 6.95 29.59
CA ALA A 767 7.95 7.98 28.69
C ALA A 767 8.68 8.08 27.33
N ASP A 768 9.81 7.39 27.16
CA ASP A 768 10.68 7.39 25.98
C ASP A 768 10.38 6.26 24.97
N MET A 769 9.24 5.56 25.13
CA MET A 769 8.82 4.44 24.27
C MET A 769 9.87 3.31 24.13
N GLY A 770 10.78 3.14 25.08
CA GLY A 770 11.76 2.06 25.04
C GLY A 770 12.94 2.30 24.09
N GLN A 771 13.10 3.53 23.56
CA GLN A 771 14.41 3.94 23.08
C GLN A 771 15.36 3.91 24.27
N ARG A 772 16.52 3.24 24.13
CA ARG A 772 17.57 3.31 25.16
C ARG A 772 17.95 4.78 25.30
N GLN A 773 17.40 5.47 26.31
CA GLN A 773 17.92 6.75 26.79
C GLN A 773 19.44 6.62 26.81
N ASN A 774 20.10 7.42 25.98
CA ASN A 774 21.53 7.28 25.76
C ASN A 774 22.21 7.59 27.11
N LEU A 775 22.59 6.54 27.85
CA LEU A 775 23.17 6.65 29.19
C LEU A 775 24.41 7.55 29.17
N ALA A 776 25.10 7.64 28.03
CA ALA A 776 26.20 8.56 27.80
C ALA A 776 25.76 10.03 27.85
N LEU A 777 24.61 10.39 27.26
CA LEU A 777 24.06 11.75 27.27
C LEU A 777 23.61 12.17 28.68
N GLN A 778 22.92 11.30 29.43
CA GLN A 778 22.59 11.59 30.83
C GLN A 778 23.84 11.66 31.72
N ALA A 779 24.82 10.78 31.50
CA ALA A 779 26.08 10.80 32.24
C ALA A 779 26.90 12.05 31.91
N LEU A 780 26.87 12.53 30.66
CA LEU A 780 27.48 13.79 30.22
C LEU A 780 26.82 14.98 30.92
N ASN A 781 25.49 15.11 30.85
CA ASN A 781 24.74 16.16 31.54
C ASN A 781 25.00 16.16 33.06
N LYS A 782 25.00 14.98 33.68
CA LYS A 782 25.29 14.83 35.11
C LYS A 782 26.74 15.14 35.47
N ALA A 783 27.69 14.79 34.60
CA ALA A 783 29.11 15.07 34.81
C ALA A 783 29.41 16.56 34.64
N ILE A 784 28.84 17.22 33.63
CA ILE A 784 29.00 18.67 33.42
C ILE A 784 28.40 19.45 34.59
N ASN A 785 27.24 19.03 35.10
CA ASN A 785 26.57 19.63 36.27
C ASN A 785 27.24 19.30 37.62
N ALA A 786 28.26 18.44 37.67
CA ALA A 786 28.96 18.07 38.90
C ALA A 786 30.11 19.04 39.29
N GLY A 787 30.32 20.12 38.55
CA GLY A 787 31.25 21.20 38.91
C GLY A 787 32.75 20.87 38.71
N TYR A 788 33.08 20.01 37.74
CA TYR A 788 34.48 19.70 37.41
C TYR A 788 35.22 20.90 36.79
N SER A 789 36.56 20.92 36.90
CA SER A 789 37.38 21.96 36.24
C SER A 789 37.34 21.83 34.72
N ARG A 790 37.54 22.95 34.01
CA ARG A 790 37.37 23.07 32.55
C ARG A 790 38.18 22.06 31.73
N GLU A 791 39.40 21.73 32.16
CA GLU A 791 40.23 20.68 31.54
C GLU A 791 39.58 19.29 31.62
N HIS A 792 38.95 18.98 32.76
CA HIS A 792 38.22 17.72 32.93
C HIS A 792 36.90 17.72 32.17
N GLN A 793 36.19 18.86 32.09
CA GLN A 793 34.96 18.96 31.28
C GLN A 793 35.23 18.72 29.80
N ILE A 794 36.34 19.23 29.25
CA ILE A 794 36.76 18.98 27.86
C ILE A 794 37.12 17.49 27.66
N MET A 795 37.81 16.86 28.61
CA MET A 795 38.08 15.41 28.56
C MET A 795 36.81 14.57 28.67
N ILE A 796 35.85 14.98 29.52
CA ILE A 796 34.56 14.33 29.69
C ILE A 796 33.73 14.45 28.41
N LYS A 797 33.63 15.65 27.82
CA LYS A 797 32.97 15.87 26.50
C LYS A 797 33.60 14.98 25.43
N ARG A 798 34.94 14.98 25.30
CA ARG A 798 35.64 14.12 24.32
C ARG A 798 35.44 12.62 24.57
N TYR A 799 35.44 12.18 25.83
CA TYR A 799 35.24 10.79 26.19
C TYR A 799 33.81 10.31 25.85
N PHE A 800 32.78 11.08 26.23
CA PHE A 800 31.40 10.72 25.93
C PHE A 800 31.04 10.86 24.45
N ASN A 801 31.59 11.86 23.73
CA ASN A 801 31.45 11.96 22.28
C ASN A 801 32.15 10.80 21.54
N SER A 802 33.29 10.32 22.04
CA SER A 802 33.92 9.12 21.48
C SER A 802 33.12 7.84 21.76
N LEU A 803 32.41 7.77 22.89
CA LEU A 803 31.53 6.65 23.24
C LEU A 803 30.25 6.62 22.40
N SER A 804 29.67 7.79 22.11
CA SER A 804 28.49 7.87 21.22
C SER A 804 28.86 7.56 19.77
N GLN A 805 30.03 8.01 19.28
CA GLN A 805 30.54 7.64 17.95
C GLN A 805 30.86 6.14 17.84
N LEU A 806 31.42 5.51 18.88
CA LEU A 806 31.67 4.06 18.91
C LEU A 806 30.39 3.22 18.89
N GLN A 807 29.28 3.73 19.45
CA GLN A 807 27.97 3.08 19.34
C GLN A 807 27.38 3.18 17.93
N ILE A 808 27.55 4.32 17.26
CA ILE A 808 27.12 4.54 15.87
C ILE A 808 27.98 3.70 14.89
N GLU A 809 29.29 3.58 15.13
CA GLU A 809 30.16 2.70 14.33
C GLU A 809 29.83 1.21 14.55
N GLN A 810 29.42 0.79 15.76
CA GLN A 810 28.96 -0.59 15.99
C GLN A 810 27.62 -0.90 15.32
N GLU A 811 26.69 0.06 15.27
CA GLU A 811 25.44 -0.10 14.51
C GLU A 811 25.69 -0.10 13.00
N ASN A 812 26.60 0.74 12.49
CA ASN A 812 27.00 0.76 11.08
C ASN A 812 27.81 -0.49 10.66
N LEU A 813 28.58 -1.10 11.57
CA LEU A 813 29.30 -2.38 11.35
C LEU A 813 28.38 -3.61 11.40
N GLU A 814 27.23 -3.52 12.07
CA GLU A 814 26.19 -4.57 12.03
C GLU A 814 25.24 -4.42 10.83
N SER A 815 25.26 -3.27 10.13
CA SER A 815 24.43 -3.00 8.95
C SER A 815 25.15 -3.06 7.60
N ASP A 816 26.41 -3.49 7.53
CA ASP A 816 27.18 -3.53 6.27
C ASP A 816 27.91 -4.88 6.07
N PRO A 817 27.35 -5.83 5.29
CA PRO A 817 28.10 -6.96 4.78
C PRO A 817 28.63 -6.65 3.37
N GLU A 818 29.95 -6.50 3.29
CA GLU A 818 30.84 -6.64 2.10
C GLU A 818 31.57 -5.37 1.63
N VAL A 819 32.85 -5.24 2.03
CA VAL A 819 33.96 -5.06 1.07
C VAL A 819 35.19 -5.87 1.53
N GLU A 820 35.71 -6.69 0.62
CA GLU A 820 36.68 -7.77 0.73
C GLU A 820 38.09 -7.43 1.26
N ILE A 821 38.73 -8.43 1.89
CA ILE A 821 40.18 -8.52 2.10
C ILE A 821 40.79 -9.24 0.89
N GLU A 822 41.62 -8.52 0.11
CA GLU A 822 42.60 -9.09 -0.79
C GLU A 822 43.59 -10.02 -0.03
N GLN A 823 43.62 -11.31 -0.40
CA GLN A 823 44.84 -12.13 -0.58
C GLN A 823 44.62 -13.23 -1.61
#